data_AF-A0A1G3CMD0-F1
#
_entry.id   AF-A0A1G3CMD0-F1
#
_cell.length_a   1.000
_cell.length_b   1.000
_cell.length_c   1.000
_cell.angle_alpha   90.00
_cell.angle_beta   90.00
_cell.angle_gamma   90.00
#
_symmetry.space_group_name_H-M   'P 1'
#
loop_
_entity.id
_entity.type
_entity.pdbx_description
1 polymer ?
#
loop_
_entity_poly.entity_id
_entity_poly.type
_entity_poly.pdbx_seq_one_letter_code
_entity_poly.pdbx_strand_id
1 'polypeptide(L)'
;GKIKLGLDLKGGSELLYKVRVDEREDHPGITKEIIEVLKKRIDPQGVIEYRIQEQGSHRILIQVPGATKTEIEALKNRITRLGKLEFKLAASSDSPEYKDAMEEKQVPGFYKHWLRKKKGEEGEAGKWHLIRNKTEISGEHLARIYADRKGIEPVVGFEFDAIGKSKFGQLTERNIGKPLAIILDGTLYSAPVIRDRIPGTGIIEGNFTQDEVNELIAIMRAGSLPADLELEMETMVGPSLGRDSVNRGLMAGAIGGAFAILFIGIYYMGVGWVANSANALNIFLIVGAMALLDATTTLPGIAGLVLMIGMGIDANVLIFERIREEKAKGKPVRAAVKAGYEKAFSAIFDSNVTTLITGVILAAVGTGPVKGFAWTLILGLIINLFTAIFVTRVIYELFMDLTWIKNFSMFKLVGIPSIRFINYRFILVAVSGACIIGGLTTFALRGNKKYDIDFTGGTLVHLHLKNSTPAGFIRNALGETDYEEAEVQSILSGENLAQFSSTSNEFGIRIKELNEKKVKQKLTEDIKSALDKAGLTAEMDFIEPTVFNLRLQKPTDELIIQKNLKAAGYTEEDVVSIMPINQPANKYLVSVAGLEDVTKRQKLMNAIVDGLKNNLVYHDIKITMGDIAEALQTQDVSMQASKPFIDVESSEQIDPLIFNQELNRQGFGNISVTSQSKDSATARARKLRIEGPRTILQDVKQTVKETISIPSIYNTGDTAINVELKESISKGNFIAMINGIKPIKDAVKSVYALNAPAQLFAIYVKPLSAGKVQEKIKEDIVNTFKDNLYAEKIGVSFELLKDVSAQEKESSSAQFRMALSQPLKKEVIEEALTSAGYSNMLEQGLESGMEYQTVKIAFNSQQNEEAIKSAIKNAFEMPNPLKRVVSIGATVAGEMKGRAILAVIFSCIATIFYVWFRFGDFKFGSAAIIAVIHDILITLGAVAVADYLFGNMKIDSAMVAAFLTVIGYSLNDTIVIFDRIRENMGVRGNVLTPQLVNDSINQTLSRTILTGITTIGVLCALFFLGGPEIHGFAFVMLVGIIVGTYSTIFIACPMLLKWKGLDSASQALPRQNFPIQRRREVAKNT
;
A
#
# COMPACT_ATOMS: atom_id res chain seq x y z
N GLY A 1 -3.33 -24.50 13.65
CA GLY A 1 -2.80 -23.74 12.50
C GLY A 1 -1.42 -23.20 12.82
N LYS A 2 -0.61 -22.89 11.82
CA LYS A 2 0.62 -22.10 12.02
C LYS A 2 0.23 -20.63 12.17
N ILE A 3 0.87 -19.89 13.06
CA ILE A 3 0.65 -18.43 13.21
C ILE A 3 1.13 -17.74 11.92
N LYS A 4 0.28 -16.89 11.33
CA LYS A 4 0.68 -16.11 10.16
C LYS A 4 1.49 -14.89 10.59
N LEU A 5 2.73 -14.84 10.15
CA LEU A 5 3.65 -13.73 10.43
C LEU A 5 3.47 -12.61 9.41
N GLY A 6 3.52 -11.37 9.87
CA GLY A 6 3.59 -10.16 9.05
C GLY A 6 4.94 -10.02 8.36
N LEU A 7 5.03 -9.08 7.42
CA LEU A 7 6.25 -8.82 6.65
C LEU A 7 7.40 -8.30 7.53
N ASP A 8 7.05 -7.57 8.57
CA ASP A 8 7.96 -7.08 9.59
C ASP A 8 8.59 -8.19 10.43
N LEU A 9 8.01 -9.40 10.45
CA LEU A 9 8.55 -10.56 11.15
C LEU A 9 9.20 -11.58 10.21
N LYS A 10 8.56 -11.88 9.08
CA LYS A 10 9.01 -12.91 8.13
C LYS A 10 9.93 -12.36 7.02
N GLY A 11 10.01 -11.03 6.88
CA GLY A 11 10.54 -10.40 5.66
C GLY A 11 9.55 -10.49 4.51
N GLY A 12 9.94 -10.00 3.33
CA GLY A 12 9.14 -9.98 2.11
C GLY A 12 8.83 -8.57 1.61
N SER A 13 7.85 -8.45 0.70
CA SER A 13 7.41 -7.14 0.19
C SER A 13 5.90 -6.94 0.23
N GLU A 14 5.51 -5.71 0.54
CA GLU A 14 4.17 -5.16 0.48
C GLU A 14 4.13 -4.10 -0.61
N LEU A 15 3.21 -4.24 -1.55
CA LEU A 15 3.06 -3.41 -2.74
C LEU A 15 1.62 -2.90 -2.78
N LEU A 16 1.43 -1.59 -2.86
CA LEU A 16 0.13 -0.97 -3.05
C LEU A 16 0.05 -0.44 -4.47
N TYR A 17 -0.81 -1.06 -5.28
CA TYR A 17 -1.08 -0.63 -6.63
C TYR A 17 -2.38 0.17 -6.69
N LYS A 18 -2.39 1.28 -7.42
CA LYS A 18 -3.60 1.96 -7.88
C LYS A 18 -4.01 1.38 -9.22
N VAL A 19 -5.29 1.02 -9.32
CA VAL A 19 -5.92 0.58 -10.56
C VAL A 19 -6.23 1.83 -11.38
N ARG A 20 -5.68 1.90 -12.59
CA ARG A 20 -5.96 2.97 -13.54
C ARG A 20 -6.98 2.48 -14.54
N VAL A 21 -8.23 2.90 -14.34
CA VAL A 21 -9.36 2.54 -15.19
C VAL A 21 -9.83 3.77 -15.95
N ASP A 22 -10.08 3.63 -17.24
CA ASP A 22 -10.80 4.65 -18.01
C ASP A 22 -12.25 4.75 -17.50
N GLU A 23 -12.83 5.95 -17.44
CA GLU A 23 -14.19 6.20 -16.89
C GLU A 23 -15.30 5.32 -17.50
N ARG A 24 -15.06 4.72 -18.67
CA ARG A 24 -15.98 3.81 -19.38
C ARG A 24 -15.85 2.35 -18.98
N GLU A 25 -14.65 1.96 -18.56
CA GLU A 25 -14.32 0.61 -18.10
C GLU A 25 -14.42 0.53 -16.56
N ASP A 26 -14.63 1.66 -15.89
CA ASP A 26 -14.87 1.68 -14.44
C ASP A 26 -16.27 1.14 -14.13
N HIS A 27 -16.29 -0.08 -13.62
CA HIS A 27 -17.50 -0.72 -13.11
C HIS A 27 -17.26 -1.29 -11.70
N PRO A 28 -18.31 -1.35 -10.86
CA PRO A 28 -18.21 -1.99 -9.55
C PRO A 28 -17.71 -3.43 -9.69
N GLY A 29 -16.58 -3.73 -9.03
CA GLY A 29 -15.99 -5.07 -9.05
C GLY A 29 -14.79 -5.26 -9.99
N ILE A 30 -14.38 -4.25 -10.76
CA ILE A 30 -13.16 -4.32 -11.59
C ILE A 30 -11.92 -4.71 -10.78
N THR A 31 -11.81 -4.20 -9.56
CA THR A 31 -10.71 -4.55 -8.65
C THR A 31 -10.72 -6.05 -8.30
N LYS A 32 -11.90 -6.67 -8.12
CA LYS A 32 -12.01 -8.12 -7.87
C LYS A 32 -11.58 -8.92 -9.07
N GLU A 33 -11.96 -8.50 -10.27
CA GLU A 33 -11.57 -9.16 -11.52
C GLU A 33 -10.04 -9.12 -11.70
N ILE A 34 -9.44 -7.95 -11.46
CA ILE A 34 -7.97 -7.81 -11.45
C ILE A 34 -7.35 -8.73 -10.42
N ILE A 35 -7.90 -8.79 -9.20
CA ILE A 35 -7.39 -9.68 -8.14
C ILE A 35 -7.44 -11.15 -8.60
N GLU A 36 -8.49 -11.60 -9.27
CA GLU A 36 -8.57 -12.97 -9.79
C GLU A 36 -7.52 -13.27 -10.86
N VAL A 37 -7.22 -12.30 -11.73
CA VAL A 37 -6.12 -12.41 -12.70
C VAL A 37 -4.76 -12.42 -11.97
N LEU A 38 -4.54 -11.51 -11.03
CA LEU A 38 -3.29 -11.41 -10.27
C LEU A 38 -2.99 -12.65 -9.43
N LYS A 39 -4.00 -13.27 -8.82
CA LYS A 39 -3.85 -14.56 -8.10
C LYS A 39 -3.20 -15.63 -8.99
N LYS A 40 -3.66 -15.73 -10.25
CA LYS A 40 -3.13 -16.68 -11.24
C LYS A 40 -1.71 -16.32 -11.71
N ARG A 41 -1.33 -15.04 -11.69
CA ARG A 41 0.00 -14.56 -12.12
C ARG A 41 1.07 -14.64 -11.04
N ILE A 42 0.70 -14.28 -9.82
CA ILE A 42 1.59 -14.24 -8.67
C ILE A 42 2.02 -15.65 -8.32
N ASP A 43 1.07 -16.59 -8.28
CA ASP A 43 1.36 -17.97 -7.92
C ASP A 43 0.57 -18.98 -8.78
N PRO A 44 1.03 -19.25 -10.01
CA PRO A 44 0.40 -20.23 -10.87
C PRO A 44 0.43 -21.65 -10.31
N GLN A 45 1.33 -21.95 -9.36
CA GLN A 45 1.59 -23.29 -8.84
C GLN A 45 1.01 -23.51 -7.43
N GLY A 46 0.54 -22.47 -6.75
CA GLY A 46 0.00 -22.55 -5.40
C GLY A 46 1.08 -22.75 -4.31
N VAL A 47 2.33 -22.40 -4.59
CA VAL A 47 3.49 -22.64 -3.72
C VAL A 47 3.86 -21.39 -2.91
N ILE A 48 3.56 -20.21 -3.41
CA ILE A 48 3.96 -18.93 -2.80
C ILE A 48 2.90 -18.51 -1.80
N GLU A 49 3.30 -18.23 -0.56
CA GLU A 49 2.40 -17.58 0.39
C GLU A 49 2.28 -16.09 0.03
N TYR A 50 1.10 -15.67 -0.42
CA TYR A 50 0.82 -14.27 -0.73
C TYR A 50 -0.55 -13.86 -0.24
N ARG A 51 -0.80 -12.55 -0.21
CA ARG A 51 -2.09 -11.97 0.15
C ARG A 51 -2.40 -10.84 -0.77
N ILE A 52 -3.64 -10.81 -1.26
CA ILE A 52 -4.16 -9.74 -2.10
C ILE A 52 -5.44 -9.24 -1.45
N GLN A 53 -5.53 -7.94 -1.21
CA GLN A 53 -6.69 -7.31 -0.61
C GLN A 53 -7.07 -6.05 -1.37
N GLU A 54 -8.36 -5.80 -1.50
CA GLU A 54 -8.88 -4.51 -1.96
C GLU A 54 -8.65 -3.46 -0.88
N GLN A 55 -8.14 -2.29 -1.28
CA GLN A 55 -7.93 -1.16 -0.39
C GLN A 55 -8.68 0.07 -0.90
N GLY A 56 -9.95 0.19 -0.54
CA GLY A 56 -10.84 1.19 -1.15
C GLY A 56 -11.40 0.69 -2.48
N SER A 57 -11.79 1.61 -3.38
CA SER A 57 -12.45 1.24 -4.64
C SER A 57 -11.48 0.95 -5.80
N HIS A 58 -10.26 1.50 -5.76
CA HIS A 58 -9.31 1.49 -6.89
C HIS A 58 -7.86 1.19 -6.46
N ARG A 59 -7.66 0.47 -5.35
CA ARG A 59 -6.31 0.03 -4.96
C ARG A 59 -6.28 -1.42 -4.56
N ILE A 60 -5.14 -2.04 -4.84
CA ILE A 60 -4.86 -3.45 -4.56
C ILE A 60 -3.60 -3.50 -3.72
N LEU A 61 -3.73 -4.03 -2.50
CA LEU A 61 -2.61 -4.32 -1.62
C LEU A 61 -2.17 -5.76 -1.85
N ILE A 62 -0.90 -5.94 -2.21
CA ILE A 62 -0.27 -7.24 -2.45
C ILE A 62 0.86 -7.42 -1.43
N GLN A 63 0.80 -8.49 -0.65
CA GLN A 63 1.83 -8.83 0.33
C GLN A 63 2.40 -10.21 0.00
N VAL A 64 3.72 -10.32 -0.05
CA VAL A 64 4.42 -11.59 -0.32
C VAL A 64 5.46 -11.83 0.77
N PRO A 65 5.06 -12.44 1.90
CA PRO A 65 5.94 -12.69 3.03
C PRO A 65 7.05 -13.69 2.71
N GLY A 66 8.29 -13.35 3.09
CA GLY A 66 9.47 -14.18 2.90
C GLY A 66 10.07 -14.14 1.49
N ALA A 67 9.47 -13.39 0.56
CA ALA A 67 10.02 -13.24 -0.79
C ALA A 67 11.33 -12.46 -0.77
N THR A 68 12.30 -12.96 -1.53
CA THR A 68 13.58 -12.31 -1.78
C THR A 68 13.41 -11.15 -2.76
N LYS A 69 14.40 -10.25 -2.79
CA LYS A 69 14.39 -9.10 -3.70
C LYS A 69 14.26 -9.51 -5.17
N THR A 70 14.97 -10.55 -5.60
CA THR A 70 14.94 -11.05 -6.98
C THR A 70 13.56 -11.59 -7.35
N GLU A 71 12.91 -12.32 -6.45
CA GLU A 71 11.54 -12.80 -6.63
C GLU A 71 10.55 -11.64 -6.73
N ILE A 72 10.73 -10.58 -5.93
CA ILE A 72 9.85 -9.42 -5.97
C ILE A 72 10.00 -8.61 -7.26
N GLU A 73 11.21 -8.37 -7.76
CA GLU A 73 11.36 -7.67 -9.04
C GLU A 73 10.75 -8.50 -10.20
N ALA A 74 10.94 -9.82 -10.19
CA ALA A 74 10.28 -10.71 -11.15
C ALA A 74 8.75 -10.67 -11.00
N LEU A 75 8.25 -10.58 -9.77
CA LEU A 75 6.83 -10.47 -9.48
C LEU A 75 6.23 -9.16 -9.98
N LYS A 76 6.89 -8.02 -9.73
CA LYS A 76 6.45 -6.71 -10.24
C LYS A 76 6.30 -6.74 -11.74
N ASN A 77 7.26 -7.32 -12.46
CA ASN A 77 7.19 -7.46 -13.92
C ASN A 77 5.95 -8.27 -14.38
N ARG A 78 5.56 -9.32 -13.65
CA ARG A 78 4.35 -10.10 -13.95
C ARG A 78 3.06 -9.35 -13.60
N ILE A 79 3.07 -8.55 -12.54
CA ILE A 79 1.92 -7.76 -12.09
C ILE A 79 1.65 -6.58 -13.03
N THR A 80 2.70 -5.88 -13.48
CA THR A 80 2.55 -4.64 -14.26
C THR A 80 2.31 -4.88 -15.75
N ARG A 81 2.68 -6.04 -16.29
CA ARG A 81 2.39 -6.37 -17.70
C ARG A 81 0.90 -6.56 -17.93
N LEU A 82 0.35 -6.00 -19.00
CA LEU A 82 -1.07 -6.20 -19.32
C LEU A 82 -1.38 -7.65 -19.70
N GLY A 83 -0.44 -8.35 -20.36
CA GLY A 83 -0.66 -9.68 -20.90
C GLY A 83 -1.63 -9.70 -22.09
N LYS A 84 -1.76 -8.58 -22.82
CA LYS A 84 -2.67 -8.43 -23.94
C LYS A 84 -2.04 -9.01 -25.21
N LEU A 85 -2.48 -10.20 -25.58
CA LEU A 85 -2.12 -10.84 -26.85
C LEU A 85 -3.09 -10.39 -27.95
N GLU A 86 -2.55 -9.89 -29.05
CA GLU A 86 -3.31 -9.45 -30.22
C GLU A 86 -2.75 -10.08 -31.49
N PHE A 87 -3.65 -10.62 -32.32
CA PHE A 87 -3.32 -11.05 -33.67
C PHE A 87 -3.89 -10.04 -34.67
N LYS A 88 -3.02 -9.43 -35.46
CA LYS A 88 -3.38 -8.41 -36.46
C LYS A 88 -2.87 -8.83 -37.84
N LEU A 89 -3.63 -8.53 -38.89
CA LEU A 89 -3.13 -8.74 -40.25
C LEU A 89 -2.09 -7.66 -40.59
N ALA A 90 -1.04 -8.07 -41.29
CA ALA A 90 -0.05 -7.17 -41.87
C ALA A 90 -0.13 -7.18 -43.40
N ALA A 91 0.29 -6.08 -44.02
CA ALA A 91 0.35 -5.96 -45.46
C ALA A 91 1.49 -6.85 -46.00
N SER A 92 1.23 -7.55 -47.11
CA SER A 92 2.26 -8.34 -47.80
C SER A 92 3.27 -7.41 -48.47
N SER A 93 4.52 -7.86 -48.59
CA SER A 93 5.61 -7.10 -49.22
C SER A 93 5.29 -6.65 -50.65
N ASP A 94 4.41 -7.37 -51.35
CA ASP A 94 4.03 -7.09 -52.74
C ASP A 94 2.82 -6.15 -52.87
N SER A 95 2.17 -5.81 -51.76
CA SER A 95 0.95 -5.00 -51.76
C SER A 95 1.22 -3.52 -52.07
N PRO A 96 0.30 -2.82 -52.76
CA PRO A 96 0.39 -1.38 -52.99
C PRO A 96 0.60 -0.59 -51.69
N GLU A 97 -0.09 -0.99 -50.63
CA GLU A 97 0.00 -0.37 -49.30
C GLU A 97 1.41 -0.48 -48.70
N TYR A 98 2.08 -1.62 -48.88
CA TYR A 98 3.45 -1.81 -48.42
C TYR A 98 4.46 -0.97 -49.23
N LYS A 99 4.24 -0.84 -50.54
CA LYS A 99 5.05 0.00 -51.42
C LYS A 99 4.89 1.48 -51.11
N ASP A 100 3.66 1.95 -50.91
CA ASP A 100 3.37 3.32 -50.48
C ASP A 100 4.01 3.61 -49.11
N ALA A 101 3.98 2.66 -48.18
CA ALA A 101 4.65 2.79 -46.90
C ALA A 101 6.19 2.81 -47.02
N MET A 102 6.78 2.08 -47.98
CA MET A 102 8.23 2.16 -48.28
C MET A 102 8.63 3.53 -48.82
N GLU A 103 7.75 4.19 -49.57
CA GLU A 103 7.91 5.58 -50.05
C GLU A 103 7.53 6.64 -49.00
N GLU A 104 7.39 6.26 -47.73
CA GLU A 104 7.01 7.12 -46.60
C GLU A 104 5.64 7.81 -46.72
N LYS A 105 4.74 7.32 -47.58
CA LYS A 105 3.36 7.80 -47.66
C LYS A 105 2.53 7.24 -46.51
N GLN A 106 1.59 8.04 -46.01
CA GLN A 106 0.67 7.63 -44.95
C GLN A 106 -0.41 6.71 -45.55
N VAL A 107 -0.57 5.51 -44.97
CA VAL A 107 -1.55 4.51 -45.45
C VAL A 107 -2.70 4.44 -44.43
N PRO A 108 -3.90 4.97 -44.75
CA PRO A 108 -5.03 4.98 -43.83
C PRO A 108 -5.38 3.56 -43.34
N GLY A 109 -5.50 3.40 -42.02
CA GLY A 109 -5.82 2.12 -41.38
C GLY A 109 -4.64 1.18 -41.13
N PHE A 110 -3.40 1.60 -41.45
CA PHE A 110 -2.18 0.84 -41.20
C PHE A 110 -1.10 1.66 -40.46
N TYR A 111 -0.20 0.98 -39.75
CA TYR A 111 0.96 1.59 -39.08
C TYR A 111 2.20 0.70 -39.18
N LYS A 112 3.39 1.31 -39.24
CA LYS A 112 4.67 0.58 -39.20
C LYS A 112 4.96 0.10 -37.78
N HIS A 113 5.36 -1.15 -37.62
CA HIS A 113 5.76 -1.71 -36.34
C HIS A 113 7.03 -2.57 -36.47
N TRP A 114 7.99 -2.34 -35.59
CA TRP A 114 9.31 -2.97 -35.64
C TRP A 114 9.30 -4.31 -34.91
N LEU A 115 9.91 -5.31 -35.53
CA LEU A 115 10.15 -6.60 -34.91
C LEU A 115 11.14 -6.46 -33.75
N ARG A 116 10.88 -7.16 -32.64
CA ARG A 116 11.74 -7.19 -31.45
C ARG A 116 13.21 -7.49 -31.82
N LYS A 117 14.16 -6.71 -31.27
CA LYS A 117 15.61 -6.94 -31.43
C LYS A 117 16.08 -8.16 -30.63
N LYS A 118 17.09 -8.87 -31.15
CA LYS A 118 17.75 -10.00 -30.47
C LYS A 118 18.62 -9.50 -29.31
N LYS A 119 18.59 -10.20 -28.18
CA LYS A 119 19.38 -9.85 -26.99
C LYS A 119 20.86 -10.18 -27.26
N GLY A 120 21.71 -9.16 -27.40
CA GLY A 120 23.16 -9.30 -27.66
C GLY A 120 23.66 -8.89 -29.05
N GLU A 121 22.81 -8.36 -29.94
CA GLU A 121 23.22 -7.78 -31.23
C GLU A 121 23.28 -6.25 -31.14
N GLU A 122 24.47 -5.65 -31.33
CA GLU A 122 24.65 -4.23 -31.61
C GLU A 122 24.56 -4.00 -33.12
N GLY A 123 23.52 -3.31 -33.59
CA GLY A 123 23.27 -3.04 -35.02
C GLY A 123 21.84 -2.58 -35.33
N GLU A 124 21.62 -2.07 -36.56
CA GLU A 124 20.45 -1.30 -37.04
C GLU A 124 19.04 -1.88 -36.71
N ALA A 125 18.03 -1.00 -36.78
CA ALA A 125 16.63 -1.28 -36.43
C ALA A 125 16.10 -2.55 -37.11
N GLY A 126 15.51 -3.45 -36.31
CA GLY A 126 14.95 -4.73 -36.79
C GLY A 126 13.93 -4.55 -37.92
N LYS A 127 13.75 -5.60 -38.73
CA LYS A 127 12.79 -5.67 -39.85
C LYS A 127 11.39 -5.19 -39.40
N TRP A 128 10.87 -4.12 -39.99
CA TRP A 128 9.53 -3.59 -39.68
C TRP A 128 8.45 -4.22 -40.55
N HIS A 129 7.21 -4.26 -40.09
CA HIS A 129 6.04 -4.75 -40.83
C HIS A 129 4.93 -3.70 -40.80
N LEU A 130 4.13 -3.61 -41.87
CA LEU A 130 2.99 -2.69 -41.96
C LEU A 130 1.73 -3.39 -41.42
N ILE A 131 1.26 -2.99 -40.25
CA ILE A 131 0.20 -3.67 -39.49
C ILE A 131 -1.12 -2.91 -39.61
N ARG A 132 -2.23 -3.61 -39.78
CA ARG A 132 -3.57 -3.02 -39.79
C ARG A 132 -4.00 -2.61 -38.37
N ASN A 133 -4.72 -1.49 -38.24
CA ASN A 133 -5.20 -0.99 -36.94
C ASN A 133 -6.21 -1.92 -36.25
N LYS A 134 -6.85 -2.83 -36.98
CA LYS A 134 -7.87 -3.74 -36.47
C LYS A 134 -7.25 -5.00 -35.84
N THR A 135 -7.63 -5.29 -34.60
CA THR A 135 -7.36 -6.58 -33.94
C THR A 135 -8.37 -7.63 -34.43
N GLU A 136 -7.89 -8.72 -35.01
CA GLU A 136 -8.76 -9.75 -35.61
C GLU A 136 -9.14 -10.83 -34.59
N ILE A 137 -8.21 -11.21 -33.72
CA ILE A 137 -8.47 -12.05 -32.54
C ILE A 137 -7.54 -11.63 -31.39
N SER A 138 -8.02 -11.77 -30.16
CA SER A 138 -7.27 -11.44 -28.95
C SER A 138 -7.01 -12.69 -28.09
N GLY A 139 -6.19 -12.53 -27.05
CA GLY A 139 -5.91 -13.56 -26.05
C GLY A 139 -7.12 -13.99 -25.22
N GLU A 140 -8.26 -13.28 -25.27
CA GLU A 140 -9.48 -13.60 -24.52
C GLU A 140 -10.03 -15.01 -24.82
N HIS A 141 -9.76 -15.51 -26.03
CA HIS A 141 -10.24 -16.81 -26.51
C HIS A 141 -9.23 -17.93 -26.30
N LEU A 142 -8.11 -17.70 -25.59
CA LEU A 142 -7.12 -18.75 -25.33
C LEU A 142 -7.64 -19.77 -24.31
N ALA A 143 -7.71 -21.03 -24.70
CA ALA A 143 -8.03 -22.14 -23.82
C ALA A 143 -6.77 -22.69 -23.12
N ARG A 144 -5.64 -22.74 -23.83
CA ARG A 144 -4.39 -23.28 -23.29
C ARG A 144 -3.18 -22.54 -23.85
N ILE A 145 -2.15 -22.39 -23.02
CA ILE A 145 -0.83 -21.94 -23.45
C ILE A 145 0.25 -22.75 -22.71
N TYR A 146 1.28 -23.18 -23.43
CA TYR A 146 2.28 -24.13 -22.96
C TYR A 146 3.65 -23.88 -23.58
N ALA A 147 4.68 -24.34 -22.88
CA ALA A 147 6.05 -24.29 -23.39
C ALA A 147 6.21 -25.41 -24.40
N ASP A 148 6.76 -25.09 -25.56
CA ASP A 148 7.03 -26.05 -26.61
C ASP A 148 8.43 -25.79 -27.19
N ARG A 149 8.91 -26.67 -28.06
CA ARG A 149 10.21 -26.53 -28.71
C ARG A 149 10.09 -26.80 -30.20
N LYS A 150 10.65 -25.89 -31.00
CA LYS A 150 10.84 -26.09 -32.43
C LYS A 150 12.31 -26.43 -32.67
N GLY A 151 12.62 -27.73 -32.67
CA GLY A 151 14.01 -28.19 -32.65
C GLY A 151 14.68 -27.90 -31.30
N ILE A 152 15.66 -27.00 -31.27
CA ILE A 152 16.39 -26.59 -30.04
C ILE A 152 15.85 -25.25 -29.51
N GLU A 153 15.08 -24.51 -30.31
CA GLU A 153 14.58 -23.19 -29.95
C GLU A 153 13.31 -23.31 -29.09
N PRO A 154 13.26 -22.65 -27.91
CA PRO A 154 12.07 -22.63 -27.10
C PRO A 154 11.01 -21.70 -27.73
N VAL A 155 9.78 -22.18 -27.81
CA VAL A 155 8.63 -21.48 -28.41
C VAL A 155 7.41 -21.54 -27.49
N VAL A 156 6.42 -20.69 -27.75
CA VAL A 156 5.18 -20.66 -26.96
C VAL A 156 4.05 -21.27 -27.77
N GLY A 157 3.55 -22.43 -27.36
CA GLY A 157 2.39 -23.08 -27.97
C GLY A 157 1.08 -22.58 -27.39
N PHE A 158 0.06 -22.41 -28.22
CA PHE A 158 -1.28 -21.95 -27.81
C PHE A 158 -2.41 -22.75 -28.47
N GLU A 159 -3.54 -22.79 -27.77
CA GLU A 159 -4.79 -23.39 -28.24
C GLU A 159 -5.97 -22.48 -27.87
N PHE A 160 -6.85 -22.21 -28.84
CA PHE A 160 -8.06 -21.42 -28.63
C PHE A 160 -9.23 -22.28 -28.11
N ASP A 161 -10.20 -21.62 -27.46
CA ASP A 161 -11.50 -22.19 -27.11
C ASP A 161 -12.36 -22.46 -28.36
N ALA A 162 -13.57 -23.01 -28.18
CA ALA A 162 -14.44 -23.34 -29.31
C ALA A 162 -14.80 -22.13 -30.20
N ILE A 163 -14.97 -20.95 -29.59
CA ILE A 163 -15.31 -19.70 -30.30
C ILE A 163 -14.09 -19.20 -31.06
N GLY A 164 -12.93 -19.18 -30.41
CA GLY A 164 -11.66 -18.78 -30.97
C GLY A 164 -11.19 -19.71 -32.09
N LYS A 165 -11.36 -21.03 -31.96
CA LYS A 165 -11.08 -22.00 -33.04
C LYS A 165 -11.86 -21.69 -34.31
N SER A 166 -13.15 -21.36 -34.18
CA SER A 166 -14.01 -20.97 -35.31
C SER A 166 -13.55 -19.64 -35.92
N LYS A 167 -13.40 -18.58 -35.11
CA LYS A 167 -12.96 -17.25 -35.57
C LYS A 167 -11.57 -17.30 -36.23
N PHE A 168 -10.61 -17.96 -35.61
CA PHE A 168 -9.23 -18.06 -36.10
C PHE A 168 -9.13 -18.93 -37.35
N GLY A 169 -9.90 -20.02 -37.42
CA GLY A 169 -10.00 -20.84 -38.63
C GLY A 169 -10.52 -20.04 -39.82
N GLN A 170 -11.61 -19.30 -39.65
CA GLN A 170 -12.16 -18.45 -40.71
C GLN A 170 -11.22 -17.30 -41.09
N LEU A 171 -10.55 -16.70 -40.11
CA LEU A 171 -9.58 -15.63 -40.32
C LEU A 171 -8.40 -16.13 -41.17
N THR A 172 -7.82 -17.27 -40.83
CA THR A 172 -6.67 -17.84 -41.54
C THR A 172 -7.04 -18.31 -42.94
N GLU A 173 -8.19 -18.97 -43.09
CA GLU A 173 -8.72 -19.44 -44.38
C GLU A 173 -8.92 -18.29 -45.39
N ARG A 174 -9.44 -17.14 -44.95
CA ARG A 174 -9.68 -15.97 -45.81
C ARG A 174 -8.41 -15.14 -46.12
N ASN A 175 -7.30 -15.41 -45.43
CA ASN A 175 -6.09 -14.59 -45.49
C ASN A 175 -4.82 -15.40 -45.75
N ILE A 176 -4.94 -16.57 -46.40
CA ILE A 176 -3.79 -17.35 -46.89
C ILE A 176 -2.89 -16.46 -47.76
N GLY A 177 -1.58 -16.57 -47.56
CA GLY A 177 -0.56 -15.76 -48.23
C GLY A 177 -0.29 -14.40 -47.58
N LYS A 178 -1.07 -13.98 -46.56
CA LYS A 178 -0.85 -12.71 -45.84
C LYS A 178 -0.07 -12.94 -44.54
N PRO A 179 0.80 -12.00 -44.12
CA PRO A 179 1.45 -12.07 -42.81
C PRO A 179 0.47 -11.79 -41.67
N LEU A 180 0.58 -12.56 -40.59
CA LEU A 180 -0.20 -12.41 -39.36
C LEU A 180 0.71 -11.95 -38.22
N ALA A 181 0.63 -10.68 -37.86
CA ALA A 181 1.40 -10.11 -36.76
C ALA A 181 0.89 -10.61 -35.40
N ILE A 182 1.82 -11.11 -34.59
CA ILE A 182 1.61 -11.54 -33.21
C ILE A 182 2.21 -10.49 -32.30
N ILE A 183 1.33 -9.74 -31.64
CA ILE A 183 1.69 -8.60 -30.80
C ILE A 183 1.33 -8.96 -29.35
N LEU A 184 2.27 -8.80 -28.44
CA LEU A 184 2.03 -8.95 -27.02
C LEU A 184 2.46 -7.68 -26.30
N ASP A 185 1.53 -7.10 -25.53
CA ASP A 185 1.74 -5.84 -24.80
C ASP A 185 2.33 -4.74 -25.70
N GLY A 186 1.82 -4.66 -26.94
CA GLY A 186 2.26 -3.67 -27.93
C GLY A 186 3.64 -3.92 -28.55
N THR A 187 4.29 -5.05 -28.27
CA THR A 187 5.55 -5.46 -28.89
C THR A 187 5.31 -6.52 -29.97
N LEU A 188 5.85 -6.33 -31.18
CA LEU A 188 5.79 -7.31 -32.27
C LEU A 188 6.85 -8.40 -32.07
N TYR A 189 6.40 -9.64 -31.81
CA TYR A 189 7.29 -10.79 -31.64
C TYR A 189 7.57 -11.51 -32.94
N SER A 190 6.54 -11.70 -33.77
CA SER A 190 6.66 -12.33 -35.08
C SER A 190 5.49 -11.96 -35.98
N ALA A 191 5.68 -12.15 -37.28
CA ALA A 191 4.64 -11.95 -38.27
C ALA A 191 4.74 -13.02 -39.38
N PRO A 192 4.50 -14.29 -39.06
CA PRO A 192 4.57 -15.38 -40.03
C PRO A 192 3.50 -15.23 -41.12
N VAL A 193 3.82 -15.72 -42.32
CA VAL A 193 2.86 -15.80 -43.43
C VAL A 193 1.91 -16.98 -43.20
N ILE A 194 0.61 -16.74 -43.31
CA ILE A 194 -0.42 -17.78 -43.22
C ILE A 194 -0.31 -18.68 -44.45
N ARG A 195 0.01 -19.96 -44.27
CA ARG A 195 0.17 -20.93 -45.38
C ARG A 195 -1.09 -21.73 -45.66
N ASP A 196 -1.78 -22.13 -44.61
CA ASP A 196 -2.98 -22.94 -44.65
C ASP A 196 -3.96 -22.49 -43.56
N ARG A 197 -5.20 -23.00 -43.61
CA ARG A 197 -6.20 -22.82 -42.56
C ARG A 197 -5.72 -23.46 -41.25
N ILE A 198 -5.69 -22.69 -40.17
CA ILE A 198 -5.25 -23.15 -38.84
C ILE A 198 -6.48 -23.39 -37.96
N PRO A 199 -6.76 -24.62 -37.52
CA PRO A 199 -7.96 -24.98 -36.75
C PRO A 199 -7.92 -24.52 -35.27
N GLY A 200 -7.09 -23.53 -34.96
CA GLY A 200 -7.00 -22.85 -33.66
C GLY A 200 -5.94 -23.35 -32.69
N THR A 201 -4.93 -24.08 -33.16
CA THR A 201 -3.68 -24.36 -32.44
C THR A 201 -2.50 -23.77 -33.18
N GLY A 202 -1.54 -23.16 -32.49
CA GLY A 202 -0.36 -22.59 -33.11
C GLY A 202 0.83 -22.44 -32.17
N ILE A 203 1.97 -22.04 -32.74
CA ILE A 203 3.19 -21.71 -32.00
C ILE A 203 3.59 -20.27 -32.30
N ILE A 204 4.04 -19.56 -31.26
CA ILE A 204 4.63 -18.23 -31.37
C ILE A 204 6.14 -18.44 -31.40
N GLU A 205 6.75 -17.99 -32.50
CA GLU A 205 8.19 -17.99 -32.72
C GLU A 205 8.75 -16.60 -32.40
N GLY A 206 9.98 -16.51 -31.89
CA GLY A 206 10.54 -15.22 -31.46
C GLY A 206 11.90 -15.26 -30.74
N ASN A 207 12.68 -16.34 -30.89
CA ASN A 207 13.98 -16.53 -30.22
C ASN A 207 13.94 -16.29 -28.71
N PHE A 208 13.01 -16.97 -28.03
CA PHE A 208 12.86 -16.82 -26.59
C PHE A 208 14.01 -17.49 -25.82
N THR A 209 14.24 -17.05 -24.58
CA THR A 209 14.94 -17.89 -23.60
C THR A 209 13.90 -18.79 -22.90
N GLN A 210 14.35 -19.88 -22.28
CA GLN A 210 13.44 -20.75 -21.52
C GLN A 210 12.73 -19.98 -20.40
N ASP A 211 13.42 -19.04 -19.76
CA ASP A 211 12.84 -18.17 -18.72
C ASP A 211 11.79 -17.22 -19.29
N GLU A 212 12.05 -16.61 -20.46
CA GLU A 212 11.08 -15.75 -21.14
C GLU A 212 9.82 -16.53 -21.53
N VAL A 213 9.96 -17.76 -22.06
CA VAL A 213 8.81 -18.64 -22.36
C VAL A 213 7.98 -18.90 -21.10
N ASN A 214 8.63 -19.26 -19.99
CA ASN A 214 7.95 -19.53 -18.73
C ASN A 214 7.22 -18.30 -18.19
N GLU A 215 7.82 -17.12 -18.29
CA GLU A 215 7.22 -15.85 -17.87
C GLU A 215 6.02 -15.47 -18.74
N LEU A 216 6.15 -15.58 -20.06
CA LEU A 216 5.10 -15.30 -21.04
C LEU A 216 3.88 -16.21 -20.85
N ILE A 217 4.11 -17.50 -20.62
CA ILE A 217 3.07 -18.48 -20.32
C ILE A 217 2.34 -18.11 -19.02
N ALA A 218 3.07 -17.76 -17.97
CA ALA A 218 2.47 -17.38 -16.70
C ALA A 218 1.54 -16.17 -16.84
N ILE A 219 1.96 -15.16 -17.60
CA ILE A 219 1.16 -13.95 -17.87
C ILE A 219 -0.07 -14.29 -18.71
N MET A 220 0.09 -15.04 -19.80
CA MET A 220 -1.01 -15.35 -20.73
C MET A 220 -2.02 -16.36 -20.17
N ARG A 221 -1.61 -17.32 -19.32
CA ARG A 221 -2.52 -18.24 -18.62
C ARG A 221 -3.49 -17.54 -17.69
N ALA A 222 -3.04 -16.44 -17.08
CA ALA A 222 -3.85 -15.69 -16.14
C ALA A 222 -4.94 -14.86 -16.83
N GLY A 223 -4.80 -14.57 -18.13
CA GLY A 223 -5.64 -13.63 -18.88
C GLY A 223 -5.05 -12.21 -18.88
N SER A 224 -5.58 -11.34 -19.72
CA SER A 224 -5.21 -9.92 -19.77
C SER A 224 -5.76 -9.16 -18.57
N LEU A 225 -5.00 -8.19 -18.06
CA LEU A 225 -5.54 -7.25 -17.08
C LEU A 225 -6.54 -6.32 -17.75
N PRO A 226 -7.70 -6.04 -17.11
CA PRO A 226 -8.66 -5.06 -17.63
C PRO A 226 -8.15 -3.62 -17.51
N ALA A 227 -7.20 -3.35 -16.60
CA ALA A 227 -6.69 -2.01 -16.34
C ALA A 227 -5.19 -2.02 -15.97
N ASP A 228 -4.50 -0.91 -16.25
CA ASP A 228 -3.09 -0.71 -15.90
C ASP A 228 -2.95 -0.55 -14.36
N LEU A 229 -1.81 -1.02 -13.82
CA LEU A 229 -1.50 -0.94 -12.39
C LEU A 229 -0.30 -0.03 -12.14
N GLU A 230 -0.49 0.99 -11.31
CA GLU A 230 0.56 1.91 -10.90
C GLU A 230 0.97 1.66 -9.44
N LEU A 231 2.27 1.53 -9.18
CA LEU A 231 2.78 1.36 -7.82
C LEU A 231 2.81 2.72 -7.06
N GLU A 232 1.99 2.84 -6.02
CA GLU A 232 1.91 4.06 -5.16
C GLU A 232 2.69 3.92 -3.85
N MET A 233 2.87 2.70 -3.35
CA MET A 233 3.66 2.42 -2.14
C MET A 233 4.31 1.05 -2.26
N GLU A 234 5.54 0.95 -1.78
CA GLU A 234 6.27 -0.30 -1.65
C GLU A 234 7.03 -0.35 -0.32
N THR A 235 6.90 -1.46 0.39
CA THR A 235 7.68 -1.80 1.58
C THR A 235 8.37 -3.12 1.33
N MET A 236 9.69 -3.16 1.38
CA MET A 236 10.52 -4.36 1.28
C MET A 236 11.28 -4.54 2.59
N VAL A 237 11.19 -5.72 3.19
CA VAL A 237 11.87 -6.09 4.44
C VAL A 237 12.69 -7.35 4.21
N GLY A 238 13.98 -7.31 4.55
CA GLY A 238 14.86 -8.47 4.48
C GLY A 238 14.48 -9.53 5.53
N PRO A 239 14.55 -10.83 5.20
CA PRO A 239 14.23 -11.91 6.16
C PRO A 239 15.07 -11.87 7.45
N SER A 240 16.33 -11.43 7.36
CA SER A 240 17.24 -11.30 8.51
C SER A 240 16.80 -10.20 9.50
N LEU A 241 16.33 -9.06 8.99
CA LEU A 241 15.84 -7.96 9.83
C LEU A 241 14.57 -8.36 10.59
N GLY A 242 13.67 -9.08 9.91
CA GLY A 242 12.46 -9.61 10.56
C GLY A 242 12.79 -10.56 11.70
N ARG A 243 13.70 -11.52 11.47
CA ARG A 243 14.13 -12.49 12.49
C ARG A 243 14.80 -11.84 13.70
N ASP A 244 15.67 -10.85 13.49
CA ASP A 244 16.32 -10.13 14.59
C ASP A 244 15.30 -9.31 15.40
N SER A 245 14.39 -8.61 14.71
CA SER A 245 13.32 -7.84 15.37
C SER A 245 12.38 -8.74 16.19
N VAL A 246 12.02 -9.91 15.65
CA VAL A 246 11.25 -10.93 16.38
C VAL A 246 11.99 -11.37 17.64
N ASN A 247 13.27 -11.74 17.52
CA ASN A 247 14.05 -12.25 18.64
C ASN A 247 14.20 -11.20 19.74
N ARG A 248 14.51 -9.95 19.39
CA ARG A 248 14.62 -8.83 20.34
C ARG A 248 13.27 -8.53 21.00
N GLY A 249 12.19 -8.45 20.22
CA GLY A 249 10.84 -8.24 20.73
C GLY A 249 10.37 -9.35 21.68
N LEU A 250 10.63 -10.63 21.34
CA LEU A 250 10.30 -11.77 22.20
C LEU A 250 11.17 -11.82 23.46
N MET A 251 12.46 -11.53 23.37
CA MET A 251 13.36 -11.47 24.52
C MET A 251 12.94 -10.36 25.49
N ALA A 252 12.66 -9.16 24.98
CA ALA A 252 12.11 -8.04 25.74
C ALA A 252 10.79 -8.43 26.41
N GLY A 253 9.91 -9.12 25.67
CA GLY A 253 8.66 -9.67 26.18
C GLY A 253 8.83 -10.70 27.28
N ALA A 254 9.78 -11.62 27.14
CA ALA A 254 10.07 -12.64 28.14
C ALA A 254 10.62 -12.02 29.43
N ILE A 255 11.53 -11.04 29.33
CA ILE A 255 12.10 -10.33 30.48
C ILE A 255 11.01 -9.49 31.18
N GLY A 256 10.24 -8.71 30.41
CA GLY A 256 9.13 -7.93 30.94
C GLY A 256 8.04 -8.81 31.58
N GLY A 257 7.71 -9.93 30.93
CA GLY A 257 6.74 -10.90 31.44
C GLY A 257 7.22 -11.60 32.71
N ALA A 258 8.49 -12.00 32.77
CA ALA A 258 9.09 -12.56 33.98
C ALA A 258 9.05 -11.55 35.13
N PHE A 259 9.37 -10.27 34.87
CA PHE A 259 9.21 -9.21 35.85
C PHE A 259 7.77 -9.11 36.36
N ALA A 260 6.77 -9.08 35.47
CA ALA A 260 5.36 -8.98 35.86
C ALA A 260 4.90 -10.20 36.70
N ILE A 261 5.26 -11.42 36.28
CA ILE A 261 4.94 -12.68 36.98
C ILE A 261 5.56 -12.68 38.37
N LEU A 262 6.83 -12.33 38.49
CA LEU A 262 7.54 -12.28 39.77
C LEU A 262 6.96 -11.21 40.68
N PHE A 263 6.74 -10.00 40.16
CA PHE A 263 6.19 -8.89 40.94
C PHE A 263 4.81 -9.24 41.53
N ILE A 264 3.92 -9.79 40.71
CA ILE A 264 2.56 -10.15 41.14
C ILE A 264 2.55 -11.39 42.06
N GLY A 265 3.36 -12.40 41.73
CA GLY A 265 3.51 -13.61 42.54
C GLY A 265 4.06 -13.29 43.93
N ILE A 266 5.04 -12.38 44.02
CA ILE A 266 5.59 -11.93 45.29
C ILE A 266 4.55 -11.07 46.03
N TYR A 267 4.00 -10.03 45.41
CA TYR A 267 3.11 -9.08 46.09
C TYR A 267 1.83 -9.73 46.63
N TYR A 268 1.16 -10.53 45.80
CA TYR A 268 -0.13 -11.17 46.13
C TYR A 268 0.02 -12.60 46.68
N MET A 269 1.25 -13.08 46.87
CA MET A 269 1.56 -14.41 47.40
C MET A 269 0.77 -15.52 46.68
N GLY A 270 0.09 -16.41 47.42
CA GLY A 270 -0.69 -17.51 46.84
C GLY A 270 -1.77 -17.05 45.85
N VAL A 271 -2.39 -15.89 46.08
CA VAL A 271 -3.42 -15.33 45.19
C VAL A 271 -2.78 -14.74 43.91
N GLY A 272 -1.53 -14.28 43.99
CA GLY A 272 -0.75 -13.86 42.83
C GLY A 272 -0.52 -14.98 41.83
N TRP A 273 -0.30 -16.21 42.32
CA TRP A 273 -0.16 -17.39 41.46
C TRP A 273 -1.45 -17.77 40.73
N VAL A 274 -2.63 -17.44 41.29
CA VAL A 274 -3.91 -17.58 40.58
C VAL A 274 -3.96 -16.63 39.39
N ALA A 275 -3.58 -15.36 39.59
CA ALA A 275 -3.50 -14.38 38.50
C ALA A 275 -2.45 -14.77 37.45
N ASN A 276 -1.27 -15.23 37.86
CA ASN A 276 -0.23 -15.68 36.94
C ASN A 276 -0.67 -16.89 36.11
N SER A 277 -1.38 -17.85 36.71
CA SER A 277 -1.93 -19.02 36.00
C SER A 277 -2.99 -18.60 34.97
N ALA A 278 -3.88 -17.68 35.34
CA ALA A 278 -4.86 -17.13 34.42
C ALA A 278 -4.21 -16.30 33.30
N ASN A 279 -3.15 -15.55 33.59
CA ASN A 279 -2.41 -14.77 32.60
C ASN A 279 -1.66 -15.67 31.61
N ALA A 280 -1.05 -16.77 32.08
CA ALA A 280 -0.44 -17.77 31.20
C ALA A 280 -1.47 -18.40 30.25
N LEU A 281 -2.66 -18.75 30.77
CA LEU A 281 -3.77 -19.22 29.95
C LEU A 281 -4.26 -18.14 28.98
N ASN A 282 -4.33 -16.88 29.41
CA ASN A 282 -4.72 -15.75 28.57
C ASN A 282 -3.80 -15.64 27.34
N ILE A 283 -2.48 -15.62 27.55
CA ILE A 283 -1.49 -15.59 26.44
C ILE A 283 -1.68 -16.79 25.50
N PHE A 284 -1.85 -17.99 26.06
CA PHE A 284 -2.09 -19.20 25.26
C PHE A 284 -3.36 -19.10 24.41
N LEU A 285 -4.47 -18.62 25.00
CA LEU A 285 -5.74 -18.44 24.30
C LEU A 285 -5.66 -17.35 23.25
N ILE A 286 -4.95 -16.24 23.49
CA ILE A 286 -4.75 -15.18 22.49
C ILE A 286 -3.99 -15.73 21.29
N VAL A 287 -2.86 -16.40 21.52
CA VAL A 287 -2.05 -17.00 20.45
C VAL A 287 -2.86 -18.06 19.69
N GLY A 288 -3.63 -18.88 20.40
CA GLY A 288 -4.55 -19.85 19.81
C GLY A 288 -5.64 -19.22 18.96
N ALA A 289 -6.28 -18.15 19.45
CA ALA A 289 -7.32 -17.42 18.74
C ALA A 289 -6.76 -16.74 17.47
N MET A 290 -5.57 -16.15 17.55
CA MET A 290 -4.88 -15.59 16.38
C MET A 290 -4.61 -16.66 15.31
N ALA A 291 -4.18 -17.85 15.74
CA ALA A 291 -3.93 -18.97 14.83
C ALA A 291 -5.22 -19.60 14.26
N LEU A 292 -6.38 -19.45 14.93
CA LEU A 292 -7.68 -19.91 14.44
C LEU A 292 -8.32 -18.92 13.47
N LEU A 293 -8.16 -17.62 13.71
CA LEU A 293 -8.74 -16.54 12.91
C LEU A 293 -7.85 -16.14 11.72
N ASP A 294 -6.73 -16.83 11.50
CA ASP A 294 -5.71 -16.45 10.51
C ASP A 294 -5.24 -14.99 10.67
N ALA A 295 -5.29 -14.47 11.90
CA ALA A 295 -4.87 -13.12 12.23
C ALA A 295 -3.35 -13.00 12.07
N THR A 296 -2.92 -11.82 11.62
CA THR A 296 -1.50 -11.60 11.27
C THR A 296 -0.77 -11.03 12.45
N THR A 297 0.25 -11.74 12.90
CA THR A 297 1.14 -11.26 13.95
C THR A 297 2.17 -10.33 13.32
N THR A 298 2.13 -9.05 13.71
CA THR A 298 3.10 -8.03 13.31
C THR A 298 4.02 -7.73 14.49
N LEU A 299 5.08 -6.95 14.30
CA LEU A 299 5.98 -6.55 15.37
C LEU A 299 5.29 -5.63 16.39
N PRO A 300 4.50 -4.61 15.98
CA PRO A 300 3.57 -3.96 16.91
C PRO A 300 2.59 -4.96 17.55
N GLY A 301 2.14 -5.98 16.82
CA GLY A 301 1.33 -7.07 17.36
C GLY A 301 2.02 -7.85 18.47
N ILE A 302 3.31 -8.16 18.35
CA ILE A 302 4.11 -8.77 19.43
C ILE A 302 4.22 -7.80 20.61
N ALA A 303 4.50 -6.51 20.36
CA ALA A 303 4.51 -5.50 21.43
C ALA A 303 3.15 -5.43 22.14
N GLY A 304 2.04 -5.59 21.42
CA GLY A 304 0.69 -5.71 21.96
C GLY A 304 0.49 -6.97 22.80
N LEU A 305 1.00 -8.13 22.36
CA LEU A 305 0.98 -9.36 23.16
C LEU A 305 1.75 -9.18 24.47
N VAL A 306 2.91 -8.54 24.40
CA VAL A 306 3.75 -8.24 25.57
C VAL A 306 3.04 -7.25 26.51
N LEU A 307 2.44 -6.20 25.96
CA LEU A 307 1.61 -5.24 26.72
C LEU A 307 0.45 -5.95 27.43
N MET A 308 -0.18 -6.94 26.79
CA MET A 308 -1.22 -7.77 27.41
C MET A 308 -0.74 -8.57 28.61
N ILE A 309 0.55 -8.88 28.73
CA ILE A 309 1.10 -9.54 29.92
C ILE A 309 1.00 -8.60 31.13
N GLY A 310 1.26 -7.31 30.93
CA GLY A 310 1.12 -6.28 31.98
C GLY A 310 -0.34 -5.93 32.26
N MET A 311 -1.09 -5.56 31.22
CA MET A 311 -2.50 -5.18 31.32
C MET A 311 -3.42 -6.34 31.76
N GLY A 312 -3.07 -7.58 31.40
CA GLY A 312 -3.84 -8.78 31.71
C GLY A 312 -4.00 -9.05 33.21
N ILE A 313 -3.14 -8.44 34.03
CA ILE A 313 -3.19 -8.61 35.48
C ILE A 313 -4.05 -7.54 36.16
N ASP A 314 -4.39 -6.43 35.49
CA ASP A 314 -5.11 -5.31 36.08
C ASP A 314 -6.50 -5.70 36.62
N ALA A 315 -7.29 -6.43 35.84
CA ALA A 315 -8.60 -6.92 36.28
C ALA A 315 -8.48 -7.81 37.53
N ASN A 316 -7.42 -8.63 37.61
CA ASN A 316 -7.16 -9.52 38.74
C ASN A 316 -6.78 -8.70 39.99
N VAL A 317 -5.96 -7.66 39.84
CA VAL A 317 -5.57 -6.73 40.90
C VAL A 317 -6.79 -6.02 41.48
N LEU A 318 -7.73 -5.55 40.64
CA LEU A 318 -8.98 -4.96 41.11
C LEU A 318 -9.82 -5.95 41.93
N ILE A 319 -9.96 -7.20 41.46
CA ILE A 319 -10.69 -8.25 42.18
C ILE A 319 -10.02 -8.50 43.53
N PHE A 320 -8.70 -8.63 43.57
CA PHE A 320 -7.96 -8.94 44.80
C PHE A 320 -8.04 -7.82 45.84
N GLU A 321 -7.93 -6.56 45.42
CA GLU A 321 -8.15 -5.43 46.32
C GLU A 321 -9.59 -5.39 46.83
N ARG A 322 -10.59 -5.72 46.00
CA ARG A 322 -11.99 -5.80 46.46
C ARG A 322 -12.23 -6.94 47.44
N ILE A 323 -11.62 -8.11 47.22
CA ILE A 323 -11.65 -9.23 48.16
C ILE A 323 -10.98 -8.84 49.47
N ARG A 324 -9.85 -8.12 49.42
CA ARG A 324 -9.17 -7.57 50.61
C ARG A 324 -10.09 -6.64 51.39
N GLU A 325 -10.78 -5.71 50.73
CA GLU A 325 -11.74 -4.80 51.36
C GLU A 325 -12.88 -5.56 52.06
N GLU A 326 -13.45 -6.58 51.41
CA GLU A 326 -14.55 -7.37 51.97
C GLU A 326 -14.09 -8.28 53.12
N LYS A 327 -12.86 -8.81 53.04
CA LYS A 327 -12.23 -9.55 54.15
C LYS A 327 -11.93 -8.64 55.34
N ALA A 328 -11.49 -7.40 55.11
CA ALA A 328 -11.26 -6.41 56.16
C ALA A 328 -12.55 -6.03 56.92
N LYS A 329 -13.72 -6.21 56.30
CA LYS A 329 -15.05 -6.09 56.94
C LYS A 329 -15.44 -7.32 57.80
N GLY A 330 -14.55 -8.30 57.94
CA GLY A 330 -14.76 -9.50 58.77
C GLY A 330 -15.49 -10.65 58.07
N LYS A 331 -15.70 -10.59 56.75
CA LYS A 331 -16.32 -11.70 56.01
C LYS A 331 -15.39 -12.92 55.93
N PRO A 332 -15.92 -14.15 56.00
CA PRO A 332 -15.13 -15.36 55.79
C PRO A 332 -14.59 -15.38 54.35
N VAL A 333 -13.44 -16.03 54.13
CA VAL A 333 -12.68 -15.98 52.86
C VAL A 333 -13.55 -16.28 51.64
N ARG A 334 -14.32 -17.38 51.64
CA ARG A 334 -15.21 -17.74 50.53
C ARG A 334 -16.28 -16.69 50.23
N ALA A 335 -16.87 -16.08 51.26
CA ALA A 335 -17.88 -15.02 51.08
C ALA A 335 -17.26 -13.70 50.61
N ALA A 336 -16.06 -13.37 51.09
CA ALA A 336 -15.30 -12.21 50.63
C ALA A 336 -14.90 -12.34 49.16
N VAL A 337 -14.51 -13.55 48.73
CA VAL A 337 -14.19 -13.86 47.32
C VAL A 337 -15.40 -13.64 46.43
N LYS A 338 -16.54 -14.29 46.74
CA LYS A 338 -17.79 -14.12 45.97
C LYS A 338 -18.19 -12.64 45.86
N ALA A 339 -18.19 -11.91 46.98
CA ALA A 339 -18.52 -10.49 47.01
C ALA A 339 -17.50 -9.63 46.24
N GLY A 340 -16.22 -10.01 46.24
CA GLY A 340 -15.17 -9.34 45.48
C GLY A 340 -15.41 -9.39 43.98
N TYR A 341 -15.65 -10.58 43.42
CA TYR A 341 -15.94 -10.77 42.00
C TYR A 341 -17.23 -10.02 41.58
N GLU A 342 -18.31 -10.13 42.36
CA GLU A 342 -19.59 -9.50 42.05
C GLU A 342 -19.48 -7.97 42.00
N LYS A 343 -18.77 -7.37 42.97
CA LYS A 343 -18.61 -5.91 43.03
C LYS A 343 -17.58 -5.37 42.05
N ALA A 344 -16.55 -6.14 41.70
CA ALA A 344 -15.52 -5.72 40.76
C ALA A 344 -15.98 -5.83 39.30
N PHE A 345 -16.94 -6.73 38.99
CA PHE A 345 -17.39 -7.02 37.64
C PHE A 345 -17.70 -5.78 36.80
N SER A 346 -18.51 -4.86 37.35
CA SER A 346 -18.95 -3.69 36.60
C SER A 346 -17.79 -2.79 36.18
N ALA A 347 -16.86 -2.52 37.10
CA ALA A 347 -15.70 -1.67 36.81
C ALA A 347 -14.72 -2.34 35.81
N ILE A 348 -14.55 -3.66 35.87
CA ILE A 348 -13.72 -4.42 34.92
C ILE A 348 -14.33 -4.43 33.52
N PHE A 349 -15.65 -4.63 33.45
CA PHE A 349 -16.37 -4.60 32.18
C PHE A 349 -16.24 -3.21 31.55
N ASP A 350 -16.48 -2.16 32.33
CA ASP A 350 -16.49 -0.80 31.82
C ASP A 350 -15.14 -0.35 31.27
N SER A 351 -14.04 -0.68 31.97
CA SER A 351 -12.71 -0.28 31.52
C SER A 351 -12.18 -1.06 30.32
N ASN A 352 -12.58 -2.33 30.18
CA ASN A 352 -12.24 -3.11 28.99
C ASN A 352 -13.02 -2.64 27.76
N VAL A 353 -14.30 -2.25 27.92
CA VAL A 353 -15.13 -1.78 26.80
C VAL A 353 -14.57 -0.49 26.18
N THR A 354 -14.09 0.47 26.96
CA THR A 354 -13.47 1.69 26.39
C THR A 354 -12.23 1.36 25.57
N THR A 355 -11.36 0.50 26.09
CA THR A 355 -10.14 0.09 25.36
C THR A 355 -10.49 -0.72 24.11
N LEU A 356 -11.55 -1.53 24.18
CA LEU A 356 -12.06 -2.31 23.05
C LEU A 356 -12.62 -1.40 21.93
N ILE A 357 -13.34 -0.34 22.28
CA ILE A 357 -13.82 0.67 21.30
C ILE A 357 -12.64 1.23 20.52
N THR A 358 -11.57 1.63 21.21
CA THR A 358 -10.35 2.12 20.56
C THR A 358 -9.70 1.06 19.67
N GLY A 359 -9.62 -0.19 20.16
CA GLY A 359 -9.10 -1.32 19.37
C GLY A 359 -9.89 -1.55 18.07
N VAL A 360 -11.22 -1.47 18.11
CA VAL A 360 -12.09 -1.62 16.92
C VAL A 360 -11.87 -0.49 15.93
N ILE A 361 -11.77 0.76 16.39
CA ILE A 361 -11.48 1.91 15.53
C ILE A 361 -10.10 1.76 14.88
N LEU A 362 -9.11 1.29 15.65
CA LEU A 362 -7.77 1.02 15.14
C LEU A 362 -7.76 -0.09 14.09
N ALA A 363 -8.55 -1.15 14.27
CA ALA A 363 -8.68 -2.23 13.28
C ALA A 363 -9.36 -1.77 11.98
N ALA A 364 -10.28 -0.80 12.08
CA ALA A 364 -10.99 -0.23 10.93
C ALA A 364 -10.13 0.75 10.12
N VAL A 365 -9.30 1.56 10.80
CA VAL A 365 -8.54 2.64 10.15
C VAL A 365 -7.06 2.29 9.91
N GLY A 366 -6.50 1.39 10.71
CA GLY A 366 -5.10 0.99 10.64
C GLY A 366 -4.75 0.22 9.37
N THR A 367 -3.54 0.44 8.87
CA THR A 367 -2.94 -0.29 7.74
C THR A 367 -1.78 -1.18 8.22
N GLY A 368 -1.46 -2.22 7.44
CA GLY A 368 -0.29 -3.08 7.65
C GLY A 368 -0.01 -3.48 9.11
N PRO A 369 1.11 -3.02 9.72
CA PRO A 369 1.50 -3.35 11.10
C PRO A 369 0.47 -2.95 12.18
N VAL A 370 -0.18 -1.79 12.02
CA VAL A 370 -1.13 -1.23 12.99
C VAL A 370 -2.38 -2.09 13.11
N LYS A 371 -2.87 -2.61 11.97
CA LYS A 371 -4.03 -3.50 11.94
C LYS A 371 -3.74 -4.82 12.64
N GLY A 372 -2.53 -5.35 12.52
CA GLY A 372 -2.08 -6.54 13.26
C GLY A 372 -2.12 -6.32 14.78
N PHE A 373 -1.59 -5.18 15.25
CA PHE A 373 -1.67 -4.80 16.65
C PHE A 373 -3.11 -4.64 17.16
N ALA A 374 -4.00 -4.02 16.37
CA ALA A 374 -5.40 -3.86 16.74
C ALA A 374 -6.10 -5.20 17.00
N TRP A 375 -5.85 -6.22 16.18
CA TRP A 375 -6.39 -7.57 16.39
C TRP A 375 -5.85 -8.23 17.66
N THR A 376 -4.54 -8.10 17.92
CA THR A 376 -3.96 -8.57 19.19
C THR A 376 -4.62 -7.87 20.39
N LEU A 377 -4.81 -6.56 20.32
CA LEU A 377 -5.45 -5.77 21.37
C LEU A 377 -6.91 -6.21 21.61
N ILE A 378 -7.71 -6.34 20.55
CA ILE A 378 -9.12 -6.76 20.63
C ILE A 378 -9.24 -8.16 21.24
N LEU A 379 -8.53 -9.14 20.70
CA LEU A 379 -8.58 -10.52 21.19
C LEU A 379 -8.04 -10.60 22.62
N GLY A 380 -6.96 -9.88 22.90
CA GLY A 380 -6.36 -9.78 24.22
C GLY A 380 -7.35 -9.27 25.27
N LEU A 381 -8.10 -8.20 24.99
CA LEU A 381 -9.08 -7.65 25.94
C LEU A 381 -10.28 -8.59 26.16
N ILE A 382 -10.82 -9.18 25.09
CA ILE A 382 -11.97 -10.09 25.19
C ILE A 382 -11.61 -11.34 25.99
N ILE A 383 -10.46 -11.95 25.66
CA ILE A 383 -9.98 -13.15 26.35
C ILE A 383 -9.60 -12.80 27.78
N ASN A 384 -8.94 -11.67 28.02
CA ASN A 384 -8.59 -11.21 29.36
C ASN A 384 -9.83 -11.04 30.24
N LEU A 385 -10.90 -10.42 29.72
CA LEU A 385 -12.17 -10.27 30.44
C LEU A 385 -12.73 -11.63 30.87
N PHE A 386 -12.71 -12.62 29.97
CA PHE A 386 -13.12 -13.99 30.28
C PHE A 386 -12.21 -14.65 31.32
N THR A 387 -10.88 -14.57 31.15
CA THR A 387 -9.93 -15.20 32.07
C THR A 387 -9.96 -14.58 33.46
N ALA A 388 -10.09 -13.25 33.55
CA ALA A 388 -10.06 -12.52 34.80
C ALA A 388 -11.33 -12.71 35.65
N ILE A 389 -12.47 -13.01 35.03
CA ILE A 389 -13.75 -13.16 35.74
C ILE A 389 -14.07 -14.63 36.00
N PHE A 390 -13.90 -15.48 34.99
CA PHE A 390 -14.31 -16.88 35.06
C PHE A 390 -13.16 -17.79 35.49
N VAL A 391 -12.04 -17.74 34.77
CA VAL A 391 -10.93 -18.70 34.96
C VAL A 391 -10.25 -18.50 36.30
N THR A 392 -9.93 -17.26 36.69
CA THR A 392 -9.33 -16.97 38.01
C THR A 392 -10.20 -17.46 39.17
N ARG A 393 -11.52 -17.37 39.05
CA ARG A 393 -12.44 -17.87 40.07
C ARG A 393 -12.33 -19.39 40.20
N VAL A 394 -12.35 -20.10 39.07
CA VAL A 394 -12.20 -21.56 39.03
C VAL A 394 -10.84 -21.99 39.59
N ILE A 395 -9.75 -21.34 39.17
CA ILE A 395 -8.40 -21.65 39.66
C ILE A 395 -8.29 -21.36 41.16
N TYR A 396 -8.90 -20.26 41.63
CA TYR A 396 -8.90 -19.93 43.05
C TYR A 396 -9.62 -20.98 43.90
N GLU A 397 -10.81 -21.40 43.48
CA GLU A 397 -11.59 -22.46 44.13
C GLU A 397 -10.79 -23.78 44.13
N LEU A 398 -10.18 -24.15 42.99
CA LEU A 398 -9.32 -25.32 42.87
C LEU A 398 -8.11 -25.26 43.81
N PHE A 399 -7.42 -24.12 43.91
CA PHE A 399 -6.24 -23.97 44.79
C PHE A 399 -6.62 -23.99 46.28
N MET A 400 -7.84 -23.56 46.62
CA MET A 400 -8.37 -23.73 47.98
C MET A 400 -8.66 -25.20 48.29
N ASP A 401 -9.27 -25.93 47.36
CA ASP A 401 -9.62 -27.34 47.56
C ASP A 401 -8.38 -28.26 47.59
N LEU A 402 -7.35 -27.94 46.79
CA LEU A 402 -6.02 -28.57 46.83
C LEU A 402 -5.19 -28.17 48.06
N THR A 403 -5.71 -27.30 48.94
CA THR A 403 -5.06 -26.77 50.14
C THR A 403 -3.77 -25.97 49.92
N TRP A 404 -3.47 -25.58 48.67
CA TRP A 404 -2.37 -24.68 48.31
C TRP A 404 -2.59 -23.26 48.85
N ILE A 405 -3.85 -22.82 48.94
CA ILE A 405 -4.21 -21.52 49.53
C ILE A 405 -5.16 -21.75 50.72
N LYS A 406 -4.61 -21.69 51.94
CA LYS A 406 -5.40 -21.79 53.18
C LYS A 406 -5.89 -20.43 53.69
N ASN A 407 -5.14 -19.36 53.38
CA ASN A 407 -5.42 -18.00 53.85
C ASN A 407 -5.21 -16.97 52.73
N PHE A 408 -6.09 -15.97 52.66
CA PHE A 408 -5.88 -14.80 51.80
C PHE A 408 -4.83 -13.86 52.46
N SER A 409 -3.59 -13.88 51.97
CA SER A 409 -2.46 -13.07 52.44
C SER A 409 -1.82 -12.32 51.28
N MET A 410 -1.36 -11.09 51.52
CA MET A 410 -0.73 -10.22 50.52
C MET A 410 0.06 -9.11 51.22
N PHE A 411 1.13 -8.65 50.58
CA PHE A 411 1.96 -7.56 51.10
C PHE A 411 1.20 -6.23 51.14
N LYS A 412 1.50 -5.38 52.12
CA LYS A 412 0.93 -4.03 52.28
C LYS A 412 1.99 -2.97 52.00
N LEU A 413 2.36 -2.80 50.72
CA LEU A 413 3.35 -1.80 50.32
C LEU A 413 2.82 -0.37 50.51
N VAL A 414 1.52 -0.16 50.27
CA VAL A 414 0.81 1.12 50.46
C VAL A 414 -0.50 0.80 51.19
N GLY A 415 -0.62 1.21 52.46
CA GLY A 415 -1.93 1.18 53.16
C GLY A 415 -2.86 2.27 52.61
N ILE A 416 -4.15 2.30 52.99
CA ILE A 416 -5.05 3.40 52.61
C ILE A 416 -4.46 4.71 53.17
N PRO A 417 -3.85 5.58 52.36
CA PRO A 417 -3.27 6.80 52.87
C PRO A 417 -4.38 7.78 53.22
N SER A 418 -4.05 8.81 53.99
CA SER A 418 -4.93 9.96 54.20
C SER A 418 -4.37 11.20 53.51
N ILE A 419 -3.97 11.06 52.23
CA ILE A 419 -3.38 12.14 51.45
C ILE A 419 -4.49 13.06 50.92
N ARG A 420 -4.30 14.38 51.03
CA ARG A 420 -5.24 15.39 50.53
C ARG A 420 -4.87 15.84 49.11
N PHE A 421 -5.03 14.96 48.13
CA PHE A 421 -4.71 15.20 46.71
C PHE A 421 -5.31 16.50 46.16
N ILE A 422 -6.57 16.80 46.52
CA ILE A 422 -7.27 18.00 46.05
C ILE A 422 -6.56 19.32 46.42
N ASN A 423 -5.73 19.35 47.47
CA ASN A 423 -5.00 20.56 47.86
C ASN A 423 -3.88 20.91 46.88
N TYR A 424 -3.28 19.92 46.23
CA TYR A 424 -2.14 20.12 45.32
C TYR A 424 -2.58 20.38 43.87
N ARG A 425 -3.88 20.35 43.58
CA ARG A 425 -4.42 20.45 42.22
C ARG A 425 -3.95 21.69 41.46
N PHE A 426 -3.84 22.85 42.12
CA PHE A 426 -3.50 24.09 41.43
C PHE A 426 -2.03 24.10 40.96
N ILE A 427 -1.12 23.60 41.80
CA ILE A 427 0.30 23.49 41.46
C ILE A 427 0.47 22.50 40.31
N LEU A 428 -0.17 21.34 40.41
CA LEU A 428 -0.02 20.28 39.43
C LEU A 428 -0.68 20.63 38.09
N VAL A 429 -1.88 21.24 38.10
CA VAL A 429 -2.47 21.82 36.90
C VAL A 429 -1.54 22.85 36.26
N ALA A 430 -0.91 23.74 37.03
CA ALA A 430 0.02 24.72 36.49
C ALA A 430 1.28 24.07 35.88
N VAL A 431 1.88 23.09 36.56
CA VAL A 431 3.03 22.33 36.05
C VAL A 431 2.67 21.62 34.75
N SER A 432 1.54 20.91 34.72
CA SER A 432 1.09 20.24 33.49
C SER A 432 0.80 21.23 32.36
N GLY A 433 0.22 22.39 32.66
CA GLY A 433 0.02 23.47 31.69
C GLY A 433 1.34 23.97 31.11
N ALA A 434 2.36 24.16 31.94
CA ALA A 434 3.71 24.53 31.49
C ALA A 434 4.33 23.45 30.60
N CYS A 435 4.19 22.16 30.96
CA CYS A 435 4.64 21.05 30.14
C CYS A 435 3.92 20.99 28.78
N ILE A 436 2.59 21.21 28.75
CA ILE A 436 1.81 21.27 27.51
C ILE A 436 2.29 22.43 26.65
N ILE A 437 2.44 23.64 27.21
CA ILE A 437 2.88 24.82 26.45
C ILE A 437 4.29 24.60 25.89
N GLY A 438 5.23 24.15 26.73
CA GLY A 438 6.60 23.86 26.29
C GLY A 438 6.64 22.77 25.22
N GLY A 439 5.97 21.65 25.47
CA GLY A 439 5.89 20.53 24.53
C GLY A 439 5.23 20.88 23.20
N LEU A 440 4.11 21.63 23.22
CA LEU A 440 3.44 22.10 22.01
C LEU A 440 4.26 23.15 21.27
N THR A 441 5.00 24.00 21.98
CA THR A 441 5.94 24.94 21.36
C THR A 441 7.02 24.18 20.61
N THR A 442 7.67 23.19 21.25
CA THR A 442 8.65 22.31 20.59
C THR A 442 8.02 21.56 19.42
N PHE A 443 6.80 21.03 19.57
CA PHE A 443 6.08 20.31 18.51
C PHE A 443 5.73 21.21 17.31
N ALA A 444 5.38 22.48 17.55
CA ALA A 444 5.11 23.46 16.53
C ALA A 444 6.39 23.87 15.79
N LEU A 445 7.47 24.15 16.53
CA LEU A 445 8.78 24.52 15.98
C LEU A 445 9.40 23.43 15.10
N ARG A 446 9.12 22.13 15.36
CA ARG A 446 9.58 21.03 14.50
C ARG A 446 8.95 21.02 13.10
N GLY A 447 7.84 21.73 12.88
CA GLY A 447 7.17 21.80 11.57
C GLY A 447 6.86 20.41 10.99
N ASN A 448 7.29 20.14 9.77
CA ASN A 448 7.10 18.84 9.10
C ASN A 448 8.13 17.77 9.49
N LYS A 449 9.23 18.13 10.17
CA LYS A 449 10.29 17.17 10.56
C LYS A 449 9.86 16.18 11.65
N LYS A 450 8.69 16.41 12.27
CA LYS A 450 8.13 15.55 13.32
C LYS A 450 7.45 14.28 12.83
N TYR A 451 7.13 14.21 11.54
CA TYR A 451 6.41 13.09 10.94
C TYR A 451 7.38 12.15 10.20
N ASP A 452 7.05 10.86 10.17
CA ASP A 452 7.72 9.90 9.32
C ASP A 452 7.21 9.91 7.87
N ILE A 453 7.88 9.18 6.97
CA ILE A 453 7.49 8.99 5.56
C ILE A 453 6.07 8.44 5.43
N ASP A 454 5.55 7.75 6.46
CA ASP A 454 4.16 7.33 6.59
C ASP A 454 3.17 8.49 6.42
N PHE A 455 3.57 9.72 6.78
CA PHE A 455 2.72 10.91 6.73
C PHE A 455 3.30 12.07 5.89
N THR A 456 4.59 12.03 5.57
CA THR A 456 5.22 13.02 4.67
C THR A 456 5.36 12.53 3.24
N GLY A 457 5.33 11.22 3.01
CA GLY A 457 5.80 10.62 1.77
C GLY A 457 7.33 10.61 1.70
N GLY A 458 7.84 9.90 0.69
CA GLY A 458 9.27 9.75 0.42
C GLY A 458 9.75 8.31 0.55
N THR A 459 11.07 8.13 0.57
CA THR A 459 11.73 6.84 0.63
C THR A 459 12.64 6.74 1.86
N LEU A 460 12.47 5.68 2.64
CA LEU A 460 13.31 5.27 3.75
C LEU A 460 14.10 4.02 3.36
N VAL A 461 15.41 4.08 3.46
CA VAL A 461 16.34 2.98 3.18
C VAL A 461 17.09 2.63 4.46
N HIS A 462 16.94 1.40 4.94
CA HIS A 462 17.73 0.84 6.02
C HIS A 462 18.98 0.18 5.43
N LEU A 463 20.11 0.87 5.62
CA LEU A 463 21.43 0.48 5.16
C LEU A 463 22.22 -0.22 6.27
N HIS A 464 22.85 -1.35 5.94
CA HIS A 464 23.84 -2.00 6.81
C HIS A 464 25.22 -1.94 6.15
N LEU A 465 26.17 -1.31 6.83
CA LEU A 465 27.56 -1.18 6.41
C LEU A 465 28.44 -2.21 7.10
N LYS A 466 29.54 -2.58 6.43
CA LYS A 466 30.54 -3.52 6.96
C LYS A 466 31.24 -3.00 8.22
N ASN A 467 31.52 -1.69 8.27
CA ASN A 467 32.31 -1.05 9.33
C ASN A 467 31.47 -0.05 10.13
N SER A 468 31.80 0.11 11.41
CA SER A 468 31.19 1.15 12.25
C SER A 468 31.56 2.54 11.74
N THR A 469 30.54 3.32 11.40
CA THR A 469 30.68 4.57 10.66
C THR A 469 29.94 5.69 11.41
N PRO A 470 30.44 6.93 11.43
CA PRO A 470 29.67 8.07 11.92
C PRO A 470 28.55 8.43 10.93
N ALA A 471 27.35 8.76 11.42
CA ALA A 471 26.23 9.18 10.55
C ALA A 471 26.58 10.40 9.66
N GLY A 472 27.49 11.27 10.12
CA GLY A 472 27.98 12.41 9.35
C GLY A 472 28.73 12.02 8.07
N PHE A 473 29.47 10.90 8.08
CA PHE A 473 30.17 10.43 6.88
C PHE A 473 29.19 10.04 5.78
N ILE A 474 28.15 9.28 6.13
CA ILE A 474 27.10 8.86 5.18
C ILE A 474 26.35 10.08 4.65
N ARG A 475 26.04 11.05 5.51
CA ARG A 475 25.39 12.29 5.09
C ARG A 475 26.25 13.07 4.08
N ASN A 476 27.54 13.19 4.34
CA ASN A 476 28.46 13.88 3.44
C ASN A 476 28.58 13.14 2.10
N ALA A 477 28.76 11.82 2.10
CA ALA A 477 28.82 11.01 0.89
C ALA A 477 27.53 11.07 0.07
N LEU A 478 26.36 11.13 0.72
CA LEU A 478 25.08 11.36 0.06
C LEU A 478 24.97 12.78 -0.51
N GLY A 479 25.44 13.79 0.22
CA GLY A 479 25.52 15.17 -0.24
C GLY A 479 26.34 15.32 -1.52
N GLU A 480 27.47 14.62 -1.64
CA GLU A 480 28.28 14.56 -2.87
C GLU A 480 27.53 13.94 -4.05
N THR A 481 26.51 13.13 -3.80
CA THR A 481 25.62 12.54 -4.81
C THR A 481 24.31 13.32 -5.00
N ASP A 482 24.32 14.60 -4.62
CA ASP A 482 23.21 15.56 -4.66
C ASP A 482 22.05 15.25 -3.70
N TYR A 483 22.20 14.34 -2.74
CA TYR A 483 21.21 14.08 -1.69
C TYR A 483 21.48 14.90 -0.42
N GLU A 484 21.65 16.21 -0.56
CA GLU A 484 21.99 17.12 0.56
C GLU A 484 20.92 17.14 1.66
N GLU A 485 19.65 16.94 1.28
CA GLU A 485 18.52 16.91 2.21
C GLU A 485 18.27 15.51 2.82
N ALA A 486 19.12 14.52 2.51
CA ALA A 486 18.96 13.18 3.08
C ALA A 486 19.15 13.20 4.60
N GLU A 487 18.12 12.77 5.30
CA GLU A 487 18.16 12.62 6.74
C GLU A 487 18.75 11.24 7.06
N VAL A 488 20.03 11.22 7.43
CA VAL A 488 20.72 10.02 7.90
C VAL A 488 20.66 9.95 9.42
N GLN A 489 20.13 8.84 9.93
CA GLN A 489 20.04 8.52 11.35
C GLN A 489 20.71 7.18 11.61
N SER A 490 21.55 7.11 12.64
CA SER A 490 22.07 5.84 13.14
C SER A 490 20.93 5.06 13.80
N ILE A 491 20.82 3.78 13.46
CA ILE A 491 19.90 2.86 14.13
C ILE A 491 20.66 2.30 15.33
N LEU A 492 20.28 2.78 16.52
CA LEU A 492 20.91 2.39 17.76
C LEU A 492 20.61 0.90 18.05
N SER A 493 21.64 0.06 17.98
CA SER A 493 21.61 -1.29 18.54
C SER A 493 21.81 -1.23 20.06
N GLY A 494 21.33 -2.25 20.80
CA GLY A 494 21.32 -2.26 22.28
C GLY A 494 22.69 -2.02 22.93
N GLU A 495 23.79 -2.40 22.27
CA GLU A 495 25.16 -2.13 22.72
C GLU A 495 25.54 -0.63 22.65
N ASN A 496 25.05 0.10 21.65
CA ASN A 496 25.35 1.53 21.46
C ASN A 496 24.60 2.44 22.43
N LEU A 497 23.42 2.01 22.92
CA LEU A 497 22.67 2.68 23.97
C LEU A 497 23.41 2.66 25.32
N ALA A 498 24.18 1.61 25.60
CA ALA A 498 24.97 1.48 26.82
C ALA A 498 26.30 2.26 26.77
N GLN A 499 26.88 2.43 25.56
CA GLN A 499 28.19 3.06 25.39
C GLN A 499 28.15 4.51 24.88
N PHE A 500 26.97 5.08 24.57
CA PHE A 500 26.84 6.42 23.97
C PHE A 500 27.78 6.61 22.76
N SER A 501 28.01 5.55 21.97
CA SER A 501 28.91 5.60 20.82
C SER A 501 28.34 6.46 19.70
N SER A 502 29.19 7.28 19.07
CA SER A 502 28.84 8.14 17.94
C SER A 502 28.84 7.41 16.59
N THR A 503 29.23 6.13 16.56
CA THR A 503 29.30 5.30 15.35
C THR A 503 28.28 4.17 15.36
N SER A 504 27.80 3.79 14.17
CA SER A 504 26.84 2.71 13.97
C SER A 504 27.21 1.90 12.72
N ASN A 505 26.73 0.68 12.62
CA ASN A 505 26.83 -0.12 11.39
C ASN A 505 25.50 -0.09 10.63
N GLU A 506 24.41 0.26 11.30
CA GLU A 506 23.06 0.35 10.74
C GLU A 506 22.58 1.81 10.68
N PHE A 507 21.95 2.16 9.57
CA PHE A 507 21.47 3.51 9.31
C PHE A 507 20.12 3.51 8.62
N GLY A 508 19.23 4.39 9.07
CA GLY A 508 18.06 4.81 8.33
C GLY A 508 18.41 6.04 7.51
N ILE A 509 18.35 5.93 6.19
CA ILE A 509 18.50 7.03 5.25
C ILE A 509 17.11 7.39 4.75
N ARG A 510 16.70 8.63 4.97
CA ARG A 510 15.40 9.13 4.55
C ARG A 510 15.54 10.24 3.53
N ILE A 511 14.86 10.06 2.42
CA ILE A 511 14.82 11.00 1.31
C ILE A 511 13.35 11.33 1.07
N LYS A 512 12.94 12.57 1.38
CA LYS A 512 11.54 12.99 1.24
C LYS A 512 11.10 13.04 -0.22
N GLU A 513 11.99 13.55 -1.07
CA GLU A 513 11.76 13.71 -2.48
C GLU A 513 13.09 13.65 -3.23
N LEU A 514 13.04 13.35 -4.52
CA LEU A 514 14.20 13.53 -5.40
C LEU A 514 14.40 15.02 -5.66
N ASN A 515 15.65 15.46 -5.66
CA ASN A 515 15.96 16.81 -6.12
C ASN A 515 15.70 16.95 -7.63
N GLU A 516 15.65 18.19 -8.11
CA GLU A 516 15.43 18.51 -9.52
C GLU A 516 16.38 17.76 -10.47
N LYS A 517 17.67 17.71 -10.12
CA LYS A 517 18.71 17.09 -10.95
C LYS A 517 18.52 15.58 -11.11
N LYS A 518 18.13 14.88 -10.04
CA LYS A 518 17.87 13.44 -10.02
C LYS A 518 16.55 13.09 -10.70
N VAL A 519 15.53 13.93 -10.56
CA VAL A 519 14.30 13.82 -11.35
C VAL A 519 14.62 13.95 -12.84
N LYS A 520 15.36 14.99 -13.24
CA LYS A 520 15.82 15.17 -14.63
C LYS A 520 16.63 13.98 -15.12
N GLN A 521 17.58 13.48 -14.32
CA GLN A 521 18.39 12.32 -14.67
C GLN A 521 17.53 11.07 -14.91
N LYS A 522 16.64 10.72 -13.97
CA LYS A 522 15.77 9.54 -14.09
C LYS A 522 14.80 9.64 -15.26
N LEU A 523 14.17 10.81 -15.46
CA LEU A 523 13.33 11.08 -16.63
C LEU A 523 14.12 10.93 -17.93
N THR A 524 15.34 11.47 -17.98
CA THR A 524 16.22 11.33 -19.16
C THR A 524 16.54 9.88 -19.46
N GLU A 525 17.00 9.12 -18.46
CA GLU A 525 17.38 7.70 -18.62
C GLU A 525 16.18 6.87 -19.11
N ASP A 526 15.01 7.01 -18.47
CA ASP A 526 13.82 6.24 -18.82
C ASP A 526 13.28 6.61 -20.23
N ILE A 527 13.12 7.90 -20.51
CA ILE A 527 12.52 8.39 -21.76
C ILE A 527 13.47 8.15 -22.92
N LYS A 528 14.76 8.45 -22.76
CA LYS A 528 15.77 8.17 -23.78
C LYS A 528 15.84 6.67 -24.07
N SER A 529 15.84 5.81 -23.05
CA SER A 529 15.81 4.36 -23.25
C SER A 529 14.60 3.90 -24.08
N ALA A 530 13.41 4.46 -23.83
CA ALA A 530 12.22 4.16 -24.63
C ALA A 530 12.31 4.67 -26.07
N LEU A 531 12.74 5.91 -26.26
CA LEU A 531 12.82 6.53 -27.58
C LEU A 531 13.94 5.92 -28.44
N ASP A 532 15.08 5.59 -27.85
CA ASP A 532 16.19 4.89 -28.53
C ASP A 532 15.75 3.50 -29.01
N LYS A 533 14.95 2.76 -28.20
CA LYS A 533 14.36 1.47 -28.62
C LYS A 533 13.42 1.63 -29.82
N ALA A 534 12.77 2.78 -29.95
CA ALA A 534 11.88 3.11 -31.08
C ALA A 534 12.62 3.68 -32.31
N GLY A 535 13.96 3.82 -32.26
CA GLY A 535 14.74 4.45 -33.32
C GLY A 535 14.52 5.96 -33.43
N LEU A 536 13.99 6.57 -32.36
CA LEU A 536 13.74 7.99 -32.23
C LEU A 536 14.79 8.60 -31.30
N THR A 537 16.05 8.62 -31.72
CA THR A 537 17.11 9.22 -30.90
C THR A 537 16.77 10.68 -30.60
N ALA A 538 16.84 11.05 -29.33
CA ALA A 538 16.36 12.35 -28.87
C ALA A 538 17.36 13.07 -27.96
N GLU A 539 17.43 14.38 -28.12
CA GLU A 539 18.03 15.30 -27.15
C GLU A 539 16.93 15.88 -26.26
N MET A 540 17.22 16.04 -24.97
CA MET A 540 16.26 16.58 -24.01
C MET A 540 16.90 17.76 -23.27
N ASP A 541 16.17 18.88 -23.24
CA ASP A 541 16.56 20.07 -22.51
C ASP A 541 15.45 20.47 -21.53
N PHE A 542 15.74 20.46 -20.24
CA PHE A 542 14.73 20.65 -19.19
C PHE A 542 14.57 22.12 -18.83
N ILE A 543 13.34 22.62 -18.96
CA ILE A 543 12.92 23.92 -18.43
C ILE A 543 12.72 23.79 -16.91
N GLU A 544 11.92 22.82 -16.50
CA GLU A 544 11.63 22.43 -15.11
C GLU A 544 11.86 20.92 -14.96
N PRO A 545 11.95 20.35 -13.74
CA PRO A 545 12.16 18.91 -13.56
C PRO A 545 11.13 18.05 -14.28
N THR A 546 9.90 18.54 -14.38
CA THR A 546 8.77 17.89 -15.02
C THR A 546 8.40 18.50 -16.37
N VAL A 547 9.19 19.45 -16.90
CA VAL A 547 8.92 20.11 -18.18
C VAL A 547 10.18 20.19 -19.02
N PHE A 548 10.17 19.59 -20.21
CA PHE A 548 11.34 19.55 -21.06
C PHE A 548 11.01 19.70 -22.54
N ASN A 549 11.96 20.26 -23.27
CA ASN A 549 11.98 20.27 -24.71
C ASN A 549 12.63 18.98 -25.20
N LEU A 550 11.87 18.19 -25.95
CA LEU A 550 12.32 17.00 -26.65
C LEU A 550 12.65 17.36 -28.10
N ARG A 551 13.90 17.15 -28.50
CA ARG A 551 14.35 17.33 -29.88
C ARG A 551 14.64 15.96 -30.51
N LEU A 552 13.86 15.60 -31.51
CA LEU A 552 13.96 14.35 -32.25
C LEU A 552 14.81 14.53 -33.50
N GLN A 553 15.58 13.49 -33.87
CA GLN A 553 16.37 13.49 -35.11
C GLN A 553 15.52 13.55 -36.38
N LYS A 554 14.28 13.03 -36.34
CA LYS A 554 13.35 13.01 -37.48
C LYS A 554 12.01 13.65 -37.10
N PRO A 555 11.35 14.35 -38.04
CA PRO A 555 10.00 14.86 -37.81
C PRO A 555 9.06 13.72 -37.44
N THR A 556 8.37 13.83 -36.30
CA THR A 556 7.55 12.75 -35.73
C THR A 556 6.20 13.31 -35.29
N ASP A 557 5.16 12.46 -35.28
CA ASP A 557 3.83 12.82 -34.80
C ASP A 557 3.74 12.74 -33.26
N GLU A 558 2.96 13.64 -32.64
CA GLU A 558 2.69 13.68 -31.20
C GLU A 558 2.21 12.32 -30.67
N LEU A 559 1.38 11.61 -31.44
CA LEU A 559 0.80 10.32 -31.06
C LEU A 559 1.85 9.21 -30.92
N ILE A 560 2.92 9.29 -31.72
CA ILE A 560 4.04 8.33 -31.69
C ILE A 560 4.86 8.54 -30.41
N ILE A 561 5.08 9.80 -30.01
CA ILE A 561 5.80 10.13 -28.77
C ILE A 561 5.01 9.61 -27.57
N GLN A 562 3.70 9.90 -27.53
CA GLN A 562 2.82 9.43 -26.45
C GLN A 562 2.84 7.90 -26.31
N LYS A 563 2.78 7.17 -27.44
CA LYS A 563 2.88 5.71 -27.44
C LYS A 563 4.20 5.20 -26.85
N ASN A 564 5.32 5.83 -27.18
CA ASN A 564 6.63 5.40 -26.68
C ASN A 564 6.85 5.79 -25.21
N LEU A 565 6.32 6.92 -24.77
CA LEU A 565 6.28 7.28 -23.34
C LEU A 565 5.47 6.26 -22.54
N LYS A 566 4.33 5.78 -23.08
CA LYS A 566 3.56 4.67 -22.48
C LYS A 566 4.39 3.40 -22.36
N ALA A 567 5.24 3.09 -23.34
CA ALA A 567 6.15 1.96 -23.26
C ALA A 567 7.26 2.12 -22.20
N ALA A 568 7.63 3.35 -21.82
CA ALA A 568 8.48 3.64 -20.66
C ALA A 568 7.71 3.72 -19.32
N GLY A 569 6.44 3.31 -19.31
CA GLY A 569 5.59 3.38 -18.13
C GLY A 569 5.18 4.80 -17.76
N TYR A 570 5.03 5.70 -18.74
CA TYR A 570 4.41 7.02 -18.59
C TYR A 570 3.09 7.05 -19.37
N THR A 571 1.96 7.05 -18.67
CA THR A 571 0.63 7.05 -19.28
C THR A 571 0.21 8.44 -19.76
N GLU A 572 -0.97 8.53 -20.39
CA GLU A 572 -1.59 9.80 -20.78
C GLU A 572 -1.88 10.72 -19.59
N GLU A 573 -2.07 10.15 -18.40
CA GLU A 573 -2.21 10.95 -17.19
C GLU A 573 -0.87 11.44 -16.65
N ASP A 574 0.22 10.67 -16.85
CA ASP A 574 1.56 11.06 -16.43
C ASP A 574 2.16 12.11 -17.37
N VAL A 575 1.67 12.21 -18.59
CA VAL A 575 2.08 13.20 -19.58
C VAL A 575 0.97 14.24 -19.70
N VAL A 576 1.07 15.29 -18.89
CA VAL A 576 0.11 16.41 -18.84
C VAL A 576 -0.15 16.98 -20.23
N SER A 577 0.90 17.18 -21.03
CA SER A 577 0.75 17.52 -22.44
C SER A 577 2.04 17.31 -23.23
N ILE A 578 1.89 17.08 -24.54
CA ILE A 578 2.96 17.13 -25.53
C ILE A 578 2.58 18.24 -26.52
N MET A 579 3.49 19.15 -26.83
CA MET A 579 3.19 20.29 -27.69
C MET A 579 4.28 20.45 -28.74
N PRO A 580 4.00 20.32 -30.05
CA PRO A 580 4.98 20.67 -31.07
C PRO A 580 5.32 22.16 -30.97
N ILE A 581 6.61 22.48 -30.92
CA ILE A 581 7.08 23.87 -30.81
C ILE A 581 7.10 24.48 -32.21
N ASN A 582 6.41 25.62 -32.38
CA ASN A 582 6.39 26.46 -33.58
C ASN A 582 5.86 25.84 -34.90
N GLN A 583 4.98 24.84 -34.82
CA GLN A 583 4.32 24.30 -36.03
C GLN A 583 2.85 24.72 -36.07
N PRO A 584 2.44 25.58 -37.03
CA PRO A 584 1.03 25.85 -37.26
C PRO A 584 0.38 24.64 -37.93
N ALA A 585 -0.75 24.18 -37.41
CA ALA A 585 -1.54 23.10 -37.97
C ALA A 585 -2.91 23.61 -38.39
N ASN A 586 -3.46 23.01 -39.45
CA ASN A 586 -4.82 23.28 -39.90
C ASN A 586 -5.79 22.14 -39.55
N LYS A 587 -5.30 21.03 -38.99
CA LYS A 587 -6.13 19.90 -38.54
C LYS A 587 -5.88 19.63 -37.08
N TYR A 588 -6.95 19.49 -36.32
CA TYR A 588 -6.92 19.22 -34.89
C TYR A 588 -7.91 18.13 -34.51
N LEU A 589 -7.51 17.26 -33.60
CA LEU A 589 -8.37 16.31 -32.92
C LEU A 589 -8.64 16.86 -31.51
N VAL A 590 -9.90 17.15 -31.19
CA VAL A 590 -10.34 17.66 -29.89
C VAL A 590 -10.99 16.53 -29.12
N SER A 591 -10.36 16.08 -28.04
CA SER A 591 -10.96 15.14 -27.08
C SER A 591 -11.91 15.88 -26.15
N VAL A 592 -13.15 15.41 -26.06
CA VAL A 592 -14.24 16.09 -25.35
C VAL A 592 -15.07 15.09 -24.55
N ALA A 593 -15.30 15.41 -23.28
CA ALA A 593 -16.12 14.68 -22.35
C ALA A 593 -17.61 14.83 -22.69
N GLY A 594 -18.40 13.77 -22.43
CA GLY A 594 -19.86 13.82 -22.55
C GLY A 594 -20.40 13.68 -23.98
N LEU A 595 -19.58 13.25 -24.95
CA LEU A 595 -20.02 12.92 -26.30
C LEU A 595 -20.86 11.63 -26.38
N GLU A 596 -20.99 10.84 -25.32
CA GLU A 596 -21.78 9.60 -25.30
C GLU A 596 -23.30 9.84 -25.37
N ASP A 597 -23.78 10.89 -24.71
CA ASP A 597 -25.20 11.29 -24.75
C ASP A 597 -25.48 12.02 -26.05
N VAL A 598 -26.38 11.47 -26.89
CA VAL A 598 -26.75 12.02 -28.21
C VAL A 598 -27.18 13.49 -28.13
N THR A 599 -27.88 13.88 -27.06
CA THR A 599 -28.37 15.24 -26.87
C THR A 599 -27.24 16.18 -26.46
N LYS A 600 -26.36 15.74 -25.57
CA LYS A 600 -25.16 16.52 -25.17
C LYS A 600 -24.18 16.65 -26.33
N ARG A 601 -23.97 15.57 -27.09
CA ARG A 601 -23.18 15.53 -28.32
C ARG A 601 -23.67 16.55 -29.33
N GLN A 602 -24.98 16.59 -29.58
CA GLN A 602 -25.58 17.57 -30.48
C GLN A 602 -25.40 19.01 -29.99
N LYS A 603 -25.60 19.27 -28.69
CA LYS A 603 -25.34 20.61 -28.12
C LYS A 603 -23.87 21.03 -28.24
N LEU A 604 -22.95 20.12 -27.97
CA LEU A 604 -21.52 20.37 -28.03
C LEU A 604 -21.06 20.62 -29.48
N MET A 605 -21.52 19.78 -30.41
CA MET A 605 -21.24 19.92 -31.84
C MET A 605 -21.76 21.25 -32.39
N ASN A 606 -23.00 21.61 -32.03
CA ASN A 606 -23.59 22.89 -32.41
C ASN A 606 -22.74 24.06 -31.89
N ALA A 607 -22.35 24.03 -30.62
CA ALA A 607 -21.51 25.07 -30.03
C ALA A 607 -20.15 25.20 -30.74
N ILE A 608 -19.54 24.08 -31.16
CA ILE A 608 -18.25 24.09 -31.87
C ILE A 608 -18.43 24.72 -33.26
N VAL A 609 -19.41 24.25 -34.03
CA VAL A 609 -19.65 24.74 -35.39
C VAL A 609 -20.01 26.23 -35.39
N ASP A 610 -20.85 26.67 -34.45
CA ASP A 610 -21.23 28.08 -34.32
C ASP A 610 -20.05 28.94 -33.85
N GLY A 611 -19.30 28.47 -32.84
CA GLY A 611 -18.15 29.19 -32.29
C GLY A 611 -16.97 29.30 -33.25
N LEU A 612 -16.79 28.33 -34.16
CA LEU A 612 -15.70 28.28 -35.13
C LEU A 612 -16.13 28.64 -36.57
N LYS A 613 -17.38 29.03 -36.78
CA LYS A 613 -18.02 29.19 -38.10
C LYS A 613 -17.17 29.90 -39.15
N ASN A 614 -16.45 30.96 -38.78
CA ASN A 614 -15.64 31.76 -39.72
C ASN A 614 -14.29 31.12 -40.07
N ASN A 615 -13.81 30.21 -39.22
CA ASN A 615 -12.48 29.60 -39.28
C ASN A 615 -12.47 28.18 -39.86
N LEU A 616 -13.62 27.54 -40.03
CA LEU A 616 -13.74 26.17 -40.56
C LEU A 616 -13.64 26.10 -42.08
N VAL A 617 -13.02 25.04 -42.59
CA VAL A 617 -13.13 24.68 -44.02
C VAL A 617 -14.55 24.13 -44.27
N TYR A 618 -15.16 24.53 -45.38
CA TYR A 618 -16.45 23.99 -45.82
C TYR A 618 -16.26 23.24 -47.13
N HIS A 619 -16.92 22.09 -47.24
CA HIS A 619 -16.88 21.22 -48.41
C HIS A 619 -18.25 21.24 -49.08
N ASP A 620 -18.26 21.49 -50.38
CA ASP A 620 -19.47 21.48 -51.19
C ASP A 620 -19.77 20.05 -51.64
N ILE A 621 -20.79 19.44 -51.04
CA ILE A 621 -21.17 18.05 -51.27
C ILE A 621 -22.42 18.00 -52.13
N LYS A 622 -22.38 17.23 -53.22
CA LYS A 622 -23.55 17.01 -54.07
C LYS A 622 -24.50 16.02 -53.39
N ILE A 623 -25.78 16.35 -53.36
CA ILE A 623 -26.82 15.53 -52.76
C ILE A 623 -27.95 15.28 -53.74
N THR A 624 -28.44 14.04 -53.75
CA THR A 624 -29.61 13.62 -54.54
C THR A 624 -30.71 13.22 -53.57
N MET A 625 -31.89 13.83 -53.71
CA MET A 625 -33.04 13.55 -52.86
C MET A 625 -34.03 12.62 -53.58
N GLY A 626 -34.49 11.59 -52.86
CA GLY A 626 -35.55 10.70 -53.32
C GLY A 626 -36.95 11.32 -53.22
N ASP A 627 -37.96 10.46 -53.37
CA ASP A 627 -39.35 10.84 -53.13
C ASP A 627 -39.72 10.77 -51.65
N ILE A 628 -40.73 11.55 -51.26
CA ILE A 628 -41.28 11.50 -49.90
C ILE A 628 -42.05 10.18 -49.76
N ALA A 629 -41.57 9.31 -48.90
CA ALA A 629 -42.14 8.00 -48.64
C ALA A 629 -42.67 7.89 -47.19
N GLU A 630 -43.63 6.99 -46.98
CA GLU A 630 -44.16 6.61 -45.68
C GLU A 630 -44.17 5.07 -45.64
N ALA A 631 -43.46 4.46 -44.69
CA ALA A 631 -43.32 3.00 -44.62
C ALA A 631 -44.10 2.43 -43.44
N LEU A 632 -45.14 1.63 -43.65
CA LEU A 632 -45.79 0.91 -42.54
C LEU A 632 -44.82 -0.09 -41.91
N GLN A 633 -44.41 0.11 -40.65
CA GLN A 633 -43.60 -0.88 -39.92
C GLN A 633 -44.51 -1.98 -39.35
N THR A 634 -44.33 -3.22 -39.82
CA THR A 634 -44.94 -4.42 -39.22
C THR A 634 -43.93 -5.11 -38.32
N GLN A 635 -43.76 -4.62 -37.10
CA GLN A 635 -43.15 -5.38 -36.00
C GLN A 635 -43.77 -4.93 -34.68
N ASP A 636 -44.38 -5.89 -33.97
CA ASP A 636 -44.97 -5.83 -32.63
C ASP A 636 -46.17 -4.91 -32.38
N VAL A 637 -47.38 -5.51 -32.44
CA VAL A 637 -48.67 -5.28 -31.71
C VAL A 637 -49.17 -3.85 -31.36
N SER A 638 -48.45 -2.78 -31.66
CA SER A 638 -48.94 -1.40 -31.62
C SER A 638 -48.66 -0.74 -32.95
N MET A 639 -49.72 -0.44 -33.70
CA MET A 639 -49.62 0.38 -34.92
C MET A 639 -49.17 1.80 -34.53
N GLN A 640 -47.88 2.10 -34.67
CA GLN A 640 -47.41 3.48 -34.74
C GLN A 640 -47.27 3.88 -36.21
N ALA A 641 -47.85 5.02 -36.58
CA ALA A 641 -47.67 5.60 -37.90
C ALA A 641 -46.18 5.91 -38.11
N SER A 642 -45.56 5.35 -39.15
CA SER A 642 -44.21 5.75 -39.55
C SER A 642 -44.20 7.22 -39.91
N LYS A 643 -43.21 7.94 -39.38
CA LYS A 643 -42.96 9.32 -39.79
C LYS A 643 -42.66 9.34 -41.30
N PRO A 644 -43.18 10.33 -42.05
CA PRO A 644 -42.75 10.57 -43.43
C PRO A 644 -41.25 10.79 -43.49
N PHE A 645 -40.60 10.33 -44.56
CA PHE A 645 -39.16 10.49 -44.76
C PHE A 645 -38.76 10.73 -46.22
N ILE A 646 -37.56 11.29 -46.41
CA ILE A 646 -36.87 11.39 -47.69
C ILE A 646 -35.53 10.68 -47.56
N ASP A 647 -35.23 9.78 -48.49
CA ASP A 647 -33.91 9.18 -48.61
C ASP A 647 -32.98 10.09 -49.41
N VAL A 648 -31.78 10.32 -48.90
CA VAL A 648 -30.77 11.24 -49.48
C VAL A 648 -29.49 10.47 -49.73
N GLU A 649 -28.98 10.60 -50.95
CA GLU A 649 -27.67 10.04 -51.33
C GLU A 649 -26.69 11.16 -51.61
N SER A 650 -25.55 11.15 -50.91
CA SER A 650 -24.49 12.14 -51.04
C SER A 650 -23.28 11.61 -51.79
N SER A 651 -22.58 12.49 -52.51
CA SER A 651 -21.35 12.14 -53.23
C SER A 651 -20.21 11.70 -52.31
N GLU A 652 -20.24 12.15 -51.05
CA GLU A 652 -19.25 11.83 -50.02
C GLU A 652 -19.93 11.36 -48.71
N GLN A 653 -19.18 10.74 -47.80
CA GLN A 653 -19.72 10.31 -46.51
C GLN A 653 -19.90 11.51 -45.58
N ILE A 654 -21.13 11.76 -45.12
CA ILE A 654 -21.47 12.89 -44.25
C ILE A 654 -21.88 12.38 -42.87
N ASP A 655 -21.53 13.14 -41.82
CA ASP A 655 -22.07 12.91 -40.47
C ASP A 655 -23.55 13.35 -40.40
N PRO A 656 -24.50 12.44 -40.08
CA PRO A 656 -25.92 12.76 -40.04
C PRO A 656 -26.25 13.95 -39.12
N LEU A 657 -25.50 14.14 -38.03
CA LEU A 657 -25.73 15.21 -37.06
C LEU A 657 -25.39 16.57 -37.66
N ILE A 658 -24.27 16.64 -38.38
CA ILE A 658 -23.81 17.85 -39.08
C ILE A 658 -24.75 18.19 -40.23
N PHE A 659 -25.23 17.18 -40.95
CA PHE A 659 -26.22 17.38 -42.01
C PHE A 659 -27.55 17.90 -41.46
N ASN A 660 -28.02 17.33 -40.35
CA ASN A 660 -29.21 17.82 -39.65
C ASN A 660 -29.02 19.28 -39.21
N GLN A 661 -27.85 19.61 -38.65
CA GLN A 661 -27.55 20.98 -38.22
C GLN A 661 -27.59 21.97 -39.39
N GLU A 662 -26.99 21.64 -40.53
CA GLU A 662 -26.99 22.53 -41.70
C GLU A 662 -28.41 22.76 -42.25
N LEU A 663 -29.25 21.73 -42.25
CA LEU A 663 -30.66 21.87 -42.63
C LEU A 663 -31.44 22.75 -41.64
N ASN A 664 -31.23 22.57 -40.33
CA ASN A 664 -31.81 23.46 -39.32
C ASN A 664 -31.36 24.92 -39.52
N ARG A 665 -30.08 25.14 -39.89
CA ARG A 665 -29.52 26.47 -40.16
C ARG A 665 -30.17 27.14 -41.37
N GLN A 666 -30.60 26.36 -42.35
CA GLN A 666 -31.36 26.84 -43.52
C GLN A 666 -32.85 27.07 -43.23
N GLY A 667 -33.30 26.86 -41.98
CA GLY A 667 -34.67 27.10 -41.53
C GLY A 667 -35.55 25.85 -41.43
N PHE A 668 -35.02 24.67 -41.76
CA PHE A 668 -35.77 23.40 -41.70
C PHE A 668 -35.67 22.77 -40.30
N GLY A 669 -36.48 23.27 -39.37
CA GLY A 669 -36.62 22.70 -38.01
C GLY A 669 -37.47 21.42 -37.97
N ASN A 670 -37.50 20.73 -36.82
CA ASN A 670 -38.35 19.54 -36.56
C ASN A 670 -38.10 18.33 -37.48
N ILE A 671 -36.88 18.22 -38.02
CA ILE A 671 -36.44 17.07 -38.81
C ILE A 671 -35.36 16.27 -38.07
N SER A 672 -35.24 14.99 -38.39
CA SER A 672 -34.19 14.11 -37.89
C SER A 672 -33.45 13.47 -39.06
N VAL A 673 -32.12 13.48 -39.02
CA VAL A 673 -31.31 12.80 -40.04
C VAL A 673 -30.66 11.58 -39.42
N THR A 674 -30.84 10.41 -40.05
CA THR A 674 -30.24 9.14 -39.65
C THR A 674 -29.50 8.50 -40.82
N SER A 675 -28.60 7.54 -40.54
CA SER A 675 -27.95 6.73 -41.57
C SER A 675 -28.80 5.51 -41.93
N GLN A 676 -28.74 5.06 -43.19
CA GLN A 676 -29.47 3.86 -43.63
C GLN A 676 -28.72 2.53 -43.37
N SER A 677 -27.45 2.56 -42.95
CA SER A 677 -26.66 1.36 -42.70
C SER A 677 -26.93 0.79 -41.30
N LYS A 678 -27.15 -0.53 -41.19
CA LYS A 678 -27.30 -1.26 -39.92
C LYS A 678 -25.98 -1.47 -39.16
N ASP A 679 -24.83 -1.06 -39.72
CA ASP A 679 -23.55 -1.09 -39.01
C ASP A 679 -23.51 0.01 -37.95
N SER A 680 -23.81 -0.37 -36.71
CA SER A 680 -23.65 0.52 -35.56
C SER A 680 -22.17 0.87 -35.35
N ALA A 681 -21.92 2.15 -35.06
CA ALA A 681 -20.74 2.74 -34.40
C ALA A 681 -19.74 3.57 -35.22
N THR A 682 -19.90 3.84 -36.52
CA THR A 682 -19.01 4.79 -37.24
C THR A 682 -19.76 5.92 -37.97
N ALA A 683 -19.34 7.14 -37.62
CA ALA A 683 -20.05 8.42 -37.68
C ALA A 683 -20.27 9.07 -39.06
N ARG A 684 -20.18 8.37 -40.20
CA ARG A 684 -20.42 8.99 -41.52
C ARG A 684 -21.05 8.03 -42.53
N ALA A 685 -22.05 8.49 -43.27
CA ALA A 685 -22.77 7.69 -44.27
C ALA A 685 -23.00 8.47 -45.57
N ARG A 686 -23.01 7.75 -46.70
CA ARG A 686 -23.44 8.30 -48.00
C ARG A 686 -24.96 8.27 -48.19
N LYS A 687 -25.61 7.30 -47.54
CA LYS A 687 -27.07 7.11 -47.61
C LYS A 687 -27.67 7.55 -46.28
N LEU A 688 -28.38 8.66 -46.33
CA LEU A 688 -29.02 9.31 -45.20
C LEU A 688 -30.53 9.26 -45.36
N ARG A 689 -31.24 9.40 -44.25
CA ARG A 689 -32.70 9.50 -44.22
C ARG A 689 -33.09 10.72 -43.40
N ILE A 690 -33.88 11.61 -44.00
CA ILE A 690 -34.48 12.77 -43.32
C ILE A 690 -35.91 12.41 -42.95
N GLU A 691 -36.24 12.40 -41.66
CA GLU A 691 -37.58 12.15 -41.14
C GLU A 691 -38.19 13.43 -40.58
N GLY A 692 -39.47 13.71 -40.86
CA GLY A 692 -40.12 14.93 -40.37
C GLY A 692 -41.55 15.12 -40.87
N PRO A 693 -42.21 16.22 -40.49
CA PRO A 693 -43.53 16.58 -41.01
C PRO A 693 -43.49 16.71 -42.54
N ARG A 694 -44.50 16.16 -43.22
CA ARG A 694 -44.56 16.13 -44.69
C ARG A 694 -44.44 17.51 -45.34
N THR A 695 -44.97 18.55 -44.71
CA THR A 695 -44.85 19.96 -45.15
C THR A 695 -43.41 20.43 -45.16
N ILE A 696 -42.65 20.14 -44.10
CA ILE A 696 -41.23 20.52 -43.99
C ILE A 696 -40.38 19.71 -44.97
N LEU A 697 -40.69 18.43 -45.19
CA LEU A 697 -39.99 17.61 -46.18
C LEU A 697 -40.21 18.10 -47.62
N GLN A 698 -41.39 18.64 -47.93
CA GLN A 698 -41.64 19.31 -49.21
C GLN A 698 -40.80 20.58 -49.36
N ASP A 699 -40.74 21.40 -48.30
CA ASP A 699 -39.92 22.63 -48.30
C ASP A 699 -38.43 22.31 -48.47
N VAL A 700 -37.94 21.26 -47.80
CA VAL A 700 -36.56 20.74 -47.94
C VAL A 700 -36.29 20.35 -49.39
N LYS A 701 -37.18 19.57 -50.02
CA LYS A 701 -37.02 19.11 -51.41
C LYS A 701 -37.06 20.27 -52.42
N GLN A 702 -37.80 21.33 -52.15
CA GLN A 702 -37.97 22.47 -53.07
C GLN A 702 -36.87 23.53 -52.90
N THR A 703 -36.29 23.65 -51.70
CA THR A 703 -35.41 24.78 -51.35
C THR A 703 -33.94 24.38 -51.23
N VAL A 704 -33.64 23.15 -50.83
CA VAL A 704 -32.26 22.68 -50.73
C VAL A 704 -31.71 22.42 -52.13
N LYS A 705 -30.62 23.13 -52.47
CA LYS A 705 -29.95 22.99 -53.77
C LYS A 705 -29.25 21.63 -53.90
N GLU A 706 -28.94 21.23 -55.14
CA GLU A 706 -28.18 20.01 -55.46
C GLU A 706 -26.80 19.93 -54.80
N THR A 707 -26.29 21.05 -54.28
CA THR A 707 -25.01 21.14 -53.56
C THR A 707 -25.23 21.78 -52.20
N ILE A 708 -24.72 21.15 -51.14
CA ILE A 708 -24.77 21.65 -49.76
C ILE A 708 -23.35 21.82 -49.21
N SER A 709 -23.10 22.96 -48.54
CA SER A 709 -21.79 23.26 -47.96
C SER A 709 -21.73 22.82 -46.51
N ILE A 710 -20.88 21.86 -46.19
CA ILE A 710 -20.80 21.21 -44.88
C ILE A 710 -19.44 21.53 -44.23
N PRO A 711 -19.40 21.91 -42.94
CA PRO A 711 -18.14 22.17 -42.26
C PRO A 711 -17.30 20.89 -42.12
N SER A 712 -15.97 21.02 -42.23
CA SER A 712 -14.99 19.96 -41.95
C SER A 712 -14.84 19.69 -40.46
N ILE A 713 -15.95 19.42 -39.81
CA ILE A 713 -15.99 18.91 -38.46
C ILE A 713 -16.70 17.56 -38.49
N TYR A 714 -16.10 16.57 -37.86
CA TYR A 714 -16.71 15.27 -37.76
C TYR A 714 -16.27 14.55 -36.51
N ASN A 715 -17.16 13.71 -36.03
CA ASN A 715 -16.90 12.89 -34.88
C ASN A 715 -16.02 11.69 -35.28
N THR A 716 -15.04 11.38 -34.45
CA THR A 716 -14.10 10.25 -34.62
C THR A 716 -14.41 9.14 -33.61
N GLY A 717 -15.64 9.08 -33.07
CA GLY A 717 -16.09 8.05 -32.13
C GLY A 717 -17.09 8.60 -31.12
N ASP A 718 -16.92 8.25 -29.84
CA ASP A 718 -17.70 8.82 -28.74
C ASP A 718 -16.87 9.74 -27.83
N THR A 719 -15.64 10.10 -28.23
CA THR A 719 -14.68 10.83 -27.36
C THR A 719 -13.99 12.01 -28.03
N ALA A 720 -13.99 12.10 -29.36
CA ALA A 720 -13.15 13.06 -30.05
C ALA A 720 -13.77 13.61 -31.33
N ILE A 721 -13.48 14.87 -31.61
CA ILE A 721 -13.97 15.60 -32.78
C ILE A 721 -12.77 16.05 -33.60
N ASN A 722 -12.77 15.72 -34.89
CA ASN A 722 -11.86 16.32 -35.84
C ASN A 722 -12.35 17.70 -36.26
N VAL A 723 -11.44 18.68 -36.25
CA VAL A 723 -11.67 20.06 -36.65
C VAL A 723 -10.61 20.44 -37.67
N GLU A 724 -11.03 20.90 -38.84
CA GLU A 724 -10.15 21.43 -39.87
C GLU A 724 -10.42 22.93 -40.11
N LEU A 725 -9.34 23.71 -40.07
CA LEU A 725 -9.35 25.16 -40.13
C LEU A 725 -8.87 25.66 -41.50
N LYS A 726 -9.36 26.83 -41.91
CA LYS A 726 -8.97 27.50 -43.17
C LYS A 726 -7.50 27.90 -43.18
N GLU A 727 -7.01 28.39 -42.04
CA GLU A 727 -5.64 28.84 -41.86
C GLU A 727 -4.95 27.95 -40.83
N SER A 728 -3.68 27.63 -41.08
CA SER A 728 -2.85 26.93 -40.09
C SER A 728 -2.56 27.88 -38.93
N ILE A 729 -2.96 27.50 -37.72
CA ILE A 729 -2.72 28.28 -36.50
C ILE A 729 -1.93 27.45 -35.49
N SER A 730 -1.41 28.06 -34.42
CA SER A 730 -0.74 27.30 -33.36
C SER A 730 -1.76 26.58 -32.46
N LYS A 731 -1.36 25.45 -31.87
CA LYS A 731 -2.19 24.69 -30.90
C LYS A 731 -2.68 25.57 -29.74
N GLY A 732 -1.83 26.45 -29.22
CA GLY A 732 -2.21 27.38 -28.15
C GLY A 732 -3.28 28.39 -28.57
N ASN A 733 -3.18 28.95 -29.78
CA ASN A 733 -4.19 29.86 -30.32
C ASN A 733 -5.52 29.12 -30.57
N PHE A 734 -5.45 27.89 -31.05
CA PHE A 734 -6.63 27.05 -31.23
C PHE A 734 -7.31 26.70 -29.88
N ILE A 735 -6.54 26.36 -28.85
CA ILE A 735 -7.07 26.13 -27.48
C ILE A 735 -7.73 27.40 -26.94
N ALA A 736 -7.10 28.57 -27.10
CA ALA A 736 -7.70 29.85 -26.68
C ALA A 736 -9.02 30.12 -27.41
N MET A 737 -9.07 29.84 -28.72
CA MET A 737 -10.28 29.97 -29.54
C MET A 737 -11.39 29.03 -29.08
N ILE A 738 -11.07 27.76 -28.78
CA ILE A 738 -12.03 26.78 -28.26
C ILE A 738 -12.51 27.13 -26.84
N ASN A 739 -11.61 27.53 -25.95
CA ASN A 739 -11.95 27.90 -24.56
C ASN A 739 -12.80 29.17 -24.48
N GLY A 740 -12.81 29.99 -25.53
CA GLY A 740 -13.74 31.12 -25.68
C GLY A 740 -15.20 30.68 -25.84
N ILE A 741 -15.46 29.41 -26.16
CA ILE A 741 -16.81 28.88 -26.37
C ILE A 741 -17.32 28.29 -25.04
N LYS A 742 -18.16 29.06 -24.32
CA LYS A 742 -18.67 28.74 -22.96
C LYS A 742 -19.13 27.28 -22.75
N PRO A 743 -19.94 26.67 -23.64
CA PRO A 743 -20.39 25.28 -23.46
C PRO A 743 -19.30 24.21 -23.58
N ILE A 744 -18.13 24.57 -24.11
CA ILE A 744 -17.07 23.62 -24.50
C ILE A 744 -15.90 23.66 -23.52
N LYS A 745 -15.67 24.79 -22.86
CA LYS A 745 -14.54 25.03 -21.96
C LYS A 745 -14.33 23.90 -20.94
N ASP A 746 -15.41 23.45 -20.28
CA ASP A 746 -15.33 22.41 -19.23
C ASP A 746 -15.44 20.98 -19.79
N ALA A 747 -15.68 20.85 -21.09
CA ALA A 747 -15.83 19.56 -21.77
C ALA A 747 -14.54 19.11 -22.46
N VAL A 748 -13.64 20.01 -22.85
CA VAL A 748 -12.39 19.63 -23.56
C VAL A 748 -11.41 18.97 -22.60
N LYS A 749 -11.06 17.71 -22.86
CA LYS A 749 -10.03 16.97 -22.12
C LYS A 749 -8.62 17.24 -22.67
N SER A 750 -8.46 17.14 -23.99
CA SER A 750 -7.18 17.35 -24.67
C SER A 750 -7.38 17.75 -26.14
N VAL A 751 -6.35 18.34 -26.74
CA VAL A 751 -6.34 18.74 -28.17
C VAL A 751 -5.04 18.23 -28.79
N TYR A 752 -5.10 17.65 -29.98
CA TYR A 752 -3.94 17.13 -30.72
C TYR A 752 -3.88 17.78 -32.10
N ALA A 753 -2.70 18.19 -32.54
CA ALA A 753 -2.50 18.59 -33.93
C ALA A 753 -2.36 17.35 -34.81
N LEU A 754 -3.06 17.30 -35.93
CA LEU A 754 -2.98 16.20 -36.89
C LEU A 754 -2.10 16.58 -38.08
N ASN A 755 -1.26 15.64 -38.52
CA ASN A 755 -0.38 15.79 -39.68
C ASN A 755 0.62 16.96 -39.60
N ALA A 756 1.05 17.33 -38.39
CA ALA A 756 2.10 18.33 -38.16
C ALA A 756 3.34 17.65 -37.56
N PRO A 757 4.11 16.87 -38.35
CA PRO A 757 5.30 16.22 -37.84
C PRO A 757 6.31 17.29 -37.41
N ALA A 758 6.72 17.25 -36.14
CA ALA A 758 7.66 18.21 -35.58
C ALA A 758 8.94 17.49 -35.14
N GLN A 759 10.04 18.21 -35.10
CA GLN A 759 11.27 17.73 -34.48
C GLN A 759 11.42 18.22 -33.04
N LEU A 760 10.79 19.35 -32.68
CA LEU A 760 10.80 19.88 -31.32
C LEU A 760 9.42 19.76 -30.69
N PHE A 761 9.40 19.25 -29.47
CA PHE A 761 8.21 19.15 -28.63
C PHE A 761 8.50 19.69 -27.24
N ALA A 762 7.58 20.44 -26.64
CA ALA A 762 7.55 20.68 -25.21
C ALA A 762 6.70 19.57 -24.56
N ILE A 763 7.26 18.91 -23.55
CA ILE A 763 6.61 17.81 -22.83
C ILE A 763 6.48 18.19 -21.37
N TYR A 764 5.24 18.12 -20.88
CA TYR A 764 4.88 18.33 -19.49
C TYR A 764 4.53 16.98 -18.91
N VAL A 765 5.27 16.53 -17.89
CA VAL A 765 5.01 15.30 -17.15
C VAL A 765 4.55 15.59 -15.73
N LYS A 766 3.89 14.63 -15.10
CA LYS A 766 3.61 14.63 -13.67
C LYS A 766 4.88 14.23 -12.89
N PRO A 767 4.93 14.50 -11.57
CA PRO A 767 5.97 13.97 -10.70
C PRO A 767 6.12 12.45 -10.84
N LEU A 768 7.34 11.96 -10.65
CA LEU A 768 7.64 10.52 -10.72
C LEU A 768 6.81 9.73 -9.71
N SER A 769 6.34 8.54 -10.10
CA SER A 769 5.66 7.62 -9.18
C SER A 769 6.60 7.12 -8.08
N ALA A 770 6.03 6.67 -6.95
CA ALA A 770 6.82 6.20 -5.81
C ALA A 770 7.79 5.07 -6.20
N GLY A 771 7.36 4.17 -7.09
CA GLY A 771 8.21 3.10 -7.62
C GLY A 771 9.46 3.61 -8.36
N LYS A 772 9.30 4.61 -9.24
CA LYS A 772 10.43 5.18 -10.02
C LYS A 772 11.38 5.95 -9.12
N VAL A 773 10.84 6.68 -8.14
CA VAL A 773 11.62 7.38 -7.11
C VAL A 773 12.46 6.39 -6.30
N GLN A 774 11.83 5.33 -5.81
CA GLN A 774 12.51 4.29 -5.02
C GLN A 774 13.63 3.62 -5.82
N GLU A 775 13.37 3.26 -7.07
CA GLU A 775 14.36 2.61 -7.94
C GLU A 775 15.61 3.50 -8.06
N LYS A 776 15.44 4.79 -8.35
CA LYS A 776 16.56 5.72 -8.48
C LYS A 776 17.35 5.90 -7.20
N ILE A 777 16.65 6.09 -6.07
CA ILE A 777 17.28 6.25 -4.75
C ILE A 777 18.10 5.01 -4.37
N LYS A 778 17.52 3.82 -4.59
CA LYS A 778 18.16 2.55 -4.31
C LYS A 778 19.43 2.37 -5.16
N GLU A 779 19.34 2.65 -6.45
CA GLU A 779 20.49 2.60 -7.36
C GLU A 779 21.60 3.54 -6.90
N ASP A 780 21.26 4.80 -6.62
CA ASP A 780 22.24 5.80 -6.19
C ASP A 780 22.89 5.41 -4.86
N ILE A 781 22.13 5.01 -3.82
CA ILE A 781 22.69 4.59 -2.53
C ILE A 781 23.62 3.39 -2.69
N VAL A 782 23.22 2.39 -3.50
CA VAL A 782 24.05 1.21 -3.75
C VAL A 782 25.33 1.59 -4.48
N ASN A 783 25.26 2.50 -5.44
CA ASN A 783 26.43 2.98 -6.17
C ASN A 783 27.36 3.81 -5.28
N THR A 784 26.82 4.72 -4.45
CA THR A 784 27.59 5.58 -3.53
C THR A 784 28.37 4.76 -2.51
N PHE A 785 27.75 3.73 -1.94
CA PHE A 785 28.36 2.95 -0.86
C PHE A 785 28.89 1.59 -1.32
N LYS A 786 28.96 1.33 -2.62
CA LYS A 786 29.30 0.01 -3.19
C LYS A 786 30.50 -0.68 -2.51
N ASP A 787 31.54 0.10 -2.18
CA ASP A 787 32.78 -0.40 -1.57
C ASP A 787 32.72 -0.56 -0.04
N ASN A 788 31.76 0.10 0.63
CA ASN A 788 31.53 0.06 2.08
C ASN A 788 30.32 -0.80 2.49
N LEU A 789 29.45 -1.10 1.53
CA LEU A 789 28.45 -2.15 1.64
C LEU A 789 29.18 -3.49 1.71
N TYR A 790 28.58 -4.50 2.34
CA TYR A 790 29.10 -5.85 2.25
C TYR A 790 29.28 -6.20 0.76
N ALA A 791 30.52 -6.34 0.30
CA ALA A 791 30.83 -6.98 -0.96
C ALA A 791 30.63 -8.46 -0.72
N GLU A 792 29.50 -9.00 -1.11
CA GLU A 792 29.08 -10.20 -0.41
C GLU A 792 29.72 -11.48 -0.93
N LYS A 793 30.87 -11.85 -0.34
CA LYS A 793 31.60 -13.08 -0.61
C LYS A 793 32.21 -13.63 0.67
N ILE A 794 31.89 -14.86 1.07
CA ILE A 794 32.82 -15.63 1.90
C ILE A 794 33.89 -16.17 0.95
N GLY A 795 35.11 -15.67 1.07
CA GLY A 795 36.21 -16.10 0.23
C GLY A 795 36.56 -17.56 0.52
N VAL A 796 36.39 -18.43 -0.47
CA VAL A 796 36.81 -19.83 -0.40
C VAL A 796 38.14 -20.01 -1.14
N SER A 797 39.13 -20.63 -0.48
CA SER A 797 40.42 -20.99 -1.06
C SER A 797 40.74 -22.47 -0.85
N PHE A 798 41.61 -23.00 -1.72
CA PHE A 798 41.91 -24.43 -1.77
C PHE A 798 43.43 -24.65 -1.84
N GLU A 799 43.96 -25.53 -1.00
CA GLU A 799 45.38 -25.92 -0.98
C GLU A 799 45.51 -27.42 -1.28
N LEU A 800 46.37 -27.78 -2.23
CA LEU A 800 46.58 -29.16 -2.67
C LEU A 800 47.48 -29.90 -1.67
N LEU A 801 47.06 -31.09 -1.21
CA LEU A 801 47.81 -31.85 -0.20
C LEU A 801 48.71 -32.94 -0.79
N LYS A 802 48.32 -33.63 -1.90
CA LYS A 802 49.15 -34.62 -2.65
C LYS A 802 48.64 -34.83 -4.09
N ASP A 803 49.56 -35.01 -5.06
CA ASP A 803 49.29 -35.44 -6.43
C ASP A 803 49.92 -36.83 -6.67
N VAL A 804 49.23 -37.74 -7.36
CA VAL A 804 49.71 -39.13 -7.51
C VAL A 804 49.69 -39.53 -9.00
N SER A 805 50.60 -38.99 -9.80
CA SER A 805 50.87 -39.55 -11.13
C SER A 805 51.79 -40.79 -11.07
N ALA A 806 51.57 -41.72 -11.99
CA ALA A 806 52.45 -42.82 -12.43
C ALA A 806 52.99 -43.85 -11.40
N GLN A 807 52.37 -45.04 -11.48
CA GLN A 807 52.74 -46.39 -11.00
C GLN A 807 51.79 -46.89 -9.90
N GLU A 808 50.99 -47.90 -10.27
CA GLU A 808 49.82 -48.45 -9.56
C GLU A 808 48.67 -47.44 -9.40
N LYS A 809 47.44 -47.70 -9.86
CA LYS A 809 46.22 -46.93 -9.47
C LYS A 809 44.94 -47.42 -10.14
N GLU A 810 44.21 -48.27 -9.44
CA GLU A 810 42.76 -48.23 -9.48
C GLU A 810 42.29 -47.13 -8.51
N SER A 811 41.54 -46.14 -9.00
CA SER A 811 40.99 -44.97 -8.27
C SER A 811 41.99 -43.99 -7.62
N SER A 812 42.45 -42.99 -8.38
CA SER A 812 43.14 -41.81 -7.82
C SER A 812 42.14 -40.70 -7.45
N SER A 813 42.12 -40.27 -6.19
CA SER A 813 41.41 -39.07 -5.72
C SER A 813 42.40 -38.02 -5.20
N ALA A 814 42.33 -36.78 -5.69
CA ALA A 814 43.17 -35.68 -5.22
C ALA A 814 42.54 -35.03 -3.98
N GLN A 815 43.36 -34.81 -2.94
CA GLN A 815 42.88 -34.29 -1.65
C GLN A 815 43.23 -32.81 -1.48
N PHE A 816 42.24 -32.03 -1.05
CA PHE A 816 42.36 -30.58 -0.89
C PHE A 816 41.93 -30.16 0.49
N ARG A 817 42.63 -29.15 1.01
CA ARG A 817 42.18 -28.42 2.18
C ARG A 817 41.37 -27.21 1.71
N MET A 818 40.08 -27.17 2.04
CA MET A 818 39.24 -26.00 1.82
C MET A 818 39.29 -25.09 3.06
N ALA A 819 39.67 -23.84 2.84
CA ALA A 819 39.64 -22.80 3.87
C ALA A 819 38.55 -21.76 3.54
N LEU A 820 37.70 -21.46 4.52
CA LEU A 820 36.61 -20.48 4.44
C LEU A 820 37.07 -19.16 5.06
N SER A 821 36.66 -18.03 4.50
CA SER A 821 37.05 -16.72 5.07
C SER A 821 36.46 -16.45 6.46
N GLN A 822 35.44 -17.22 6.88
CA GLN A 822 34.89 -17.20 8.24
C GLN A 822 34.42 -18.60 8.68
N PRO A 823 34.48 -18.93 9.99
CA PRO A 823 34.05 -20.22 10.51
C PRO A 823 32.54 -20.40 10.37
N LEU A 824 32.13 -21.59 9.96
CA LEU A 824 30.72 -21.93 9.77
C LEU A 824 30.41 -23.24 10.48
N LYS A 825 29.18 -23.37 10.98
CA LYS A 825 28.73 -24.63 11.57
C LYS A 825 28.82 -25.74 10.55
N LYS A 826 29.15 -26.94 11.01
CA LYS A 826 29.20 -28.14 10.16
C LYS A 826 27.97 -28.24 9.25
N GLU A 827 26.78 -28.00 9.79
CA GLU A 827 25.53 -28.10 9.04
C GLU A 827 25.46 -27.07 7.91
N VAL A 828 25.97 -25.85 8.12
CA VAL A 828 25.99 -24.76 7.13
C VAL A 828 27.06 -25.03 6.05
N ILE A 829 28.19 -25.65 6.42
CA ILE A 829 29.25 -26.05 5.49
C ILE A 829 28.80 -27.25 4.66
N GLU A 830 28.17 -28.24 5.29
CA GLU A 830 27.56 -29.39 4.62
C GLU A 830 26.44 -28.95 3.69
N GLU A 831 25.59 -28.00 4.11
CA GLU A 831 24.53 -27.42 3.31
C GLU A 831 25.08 -26.62 2.13
N ALA A 832 26.12 -25.79 2.33
CA ALA A 832 26.79 -25.06 1.27
C ALA A 832 27.50 -25.99 0.26
N LEU A 833 28.24 -27.01 0.73
CA LEU A 833 28.91 -27.99 -0.14
C LEU A 833 27.93 -28.93 -0.86
N THR A 834 26.85 -29.32 -0.18
CA THR A 834 25.75 -30.07 -0.80
C THR A 834 25.04 -29.21 -1.85
N SER A 835 24.82 -27.93 -1.58
CA SER A 835 24.22 -26.98 -2.53
C SER A 835 25.11 -26.73 -3.75
N ALA A 836 26.43 -26.90 -3.62
CA ALA A 836 27.38 -26.88 -4.72
C ALA A 836 27.41 -28.18 -5.55
N GLY A 837 26.64 -29.21 -5.17
CA GLY A 837 26.61 -30.51 -5.86
C GLY A 837 27.64 -31.52 -5.37
N TYR A 838 28.26 -31.25 -4.22
CA TYR A 838 29.38 -32.03 -3.66
C TYR A 838 29.06 -32.59 -2.28
N SER A 839 27.85 -33.11 -2.13
CA SER A 839 27.42 -33.92 -1.00
C SER A 839 28.33 -35.16 -0.89
N ASN A 840 28.94 -35.37 0.27
CA ASN A 840 29.90 -36.45 0.60
C ASN A 840 31.38 -36.17 0.26
N MET A 841 31.76 -34.92 0.00
CA MET A 841 33.19 -34.59 -0.20
C MET A 841 33.96 -34.33 1.09
N LEU A 842 33.28 -34.15 2.23
CA LEU A 842 33.90 -33.94 3.54
C LEU A 842 34.41 -35.27 4.12
N GLU A 843 35.65 -35.31 4.63
CA GLU A 843 36.18 -36.48 5.36
C GLU A 843 35.41 -36.72 6.68
N GLN A 844 35.24 -38.00 7.06
CA GLN A 844 34.58 -38.40 8.30
C GLN A 844 35.40 -37.98 9.54
N GLY A 845 34.76 -37.28 10.49
CA GLY A 845 35.39 -36.84 11.75
C GLY A 845 34.91 -35.48 12.31
N LEU A 846 34.01 -34.77 11.62
CA LEU A 846 33.44 -33.48 12.08
C LEU A 846 32.22 -33.71 13.01
N GLU A 847 32.19 -33.06 14.16
CA GLU A 847 31.11 -33.14 15.17
C GLU A 847 29.99 -32.13 14.87
N SER A 848 28.73 -32.51 15.12
CA SER A 848 27.56 -31.65 14.90
C SER A 848 27.50 -30.52 15.93
N GLY A 849 27.10 -29.32 15.49
CA GLY A 849 27.03 -28.12 16.34
C GLY A 849 28.36 -27.39 16.58
N MET A 850 29.49 -27.93 16.08
CA MET A 850 30.80 -27.28 16.13
C MET A 850 31.09 -26.49 14.85
N GLU A 851 31.81 -25.37 14.98
CA GLU A 851 32.16 -24.49 13.86
C GLU A 851 33.55 -24.80 13.30
N TYR A 852 33.65 -24.83 11.97
CA TYR A 852 34.87 -25.22 11.27
C TYR A 852 35.27 -24.14 10.26
N GLN A 853 36.53 -23.78 10.26
CA GLN A 853 37.09 -22.80 9.32
C GLN A 853 37.91 -23.45 8.22
N THR A 854 38.50 -24.62 8.50
CA THR A 854 39.16 -25.46 7.51
C THR A 854 38.54 -26.83 7.53
N VAL A 855 38.16 -27.31 6.35
CA VAL A 855 37.59 -28.65 6.18
C VAL A 855 38.33 -29.36 5.06
N LYS A 856 38.55 -30.66 5.24
CA LYS A 856 39.19 -31.49 4.22
C LYS A 856 38.16 -31.97 3.23
N ILE A 857 38.45 -31.81 1.94
CA ILE A 857 37.60 -32.27 0.86
C ILE A 857 38.39 -33.10 -0.16
N ALA A 858 37.79 -34.16 -0.70
CA ALA A 858 38.44 -35.05 -1.67
C ALA A 858 37.71 -35.04 -3.02
N PHE A 859 38.46 -34.95 -4.13
CA PHE A 859 37.94 -34.98 -5.49
C PHE A 859 38.39 -36.26 -6.22
N ASN A 860 37.56 -36.78 -7.13
CA ASN A 860 37.91 -37.94 -7.97
C ASN A 860 38.65 -37.47 -9.25
N SER A 861 39.73 -38.15 -9.68
CA SER A 861 40.67 -37.62 -10.70
C SER A 861 40.17 -37.56 -12.16
N GLN A 862 38.87 -37.74 -12.42
CA GLN A 862 38.27 -37.59 -13.75
C GLN A 862 37.47 -36.27 -13.93
N GLN A 863 37.35 -35.42 -12.91
CA GLN A 863 36.58 -34.16 -12.95
C GLN A 863 37.46 -32.90 -12.97
N ASN A 864 36.96 -31.81 -13.58
CA ASN A 864 37.71 -30.57 -13.80
C ASN A 864 37.88 -29.76 -12.50
N GLU A 865 39.08 -29.78 -11.92
CA GLU A 865 39.42 -29.22 -10.61
C GLU A 865 39.06 -27.74 -10.44
N GLU A 866 39.28 -26.90 -11.47
CA GLU A 866 38.95 -25.47 -11.40
C GLU A 866 37.44 -25.21 -11.39
N ALA A 867 36.64 -26.04 -12.06
CA ALA A 867 35.19 -25.93 -12.06
C ALA A 867 34.60 -26.26 -10.68
N ILE A 868 35.17 -27.26 -9.98
CA ILE A 868 34.74 -27.66 -8.64
C ILE A 868 35.10 -26.57 -7.62
N LYS A 869 36.33 -26.03 -7.67
CA LYS A 869 36.77 -24.92 -6.81
C LYS A 869 35.91 -23.66 -7.00
N SER A 870 35.51 -23.35 -8.23
CA SER A 870 34.63 -22.21 -8.56
C SER A 870 33.19 -22.41 -8.08
N ALA A 871 32.62 -23.61 -8.27
CA ALA A 871 31.27 -23.96 -7.82
C ALA A 871 31.13 -23.89 -6.29
N ILE A 872 32.14 -24.37 -5.55
CA ILE A 872 32.13 -24.31 -4.09
C ILE A 872 32.31 -22.86 -3.61
N LYS A 873 33.16 -22.04 -4.27
CA LYS A 873 33.36 -20.64 -3.89
C LYS A 873 32.11 -19.78 -4.00
N ASN A 874 31.24 -20.06 -4.99
CA ASN A 874 29.97 -19.36 -5.17
C ASN A 874 28.87 -19.79 -4.19
N ALA A 875 29.00 -20.97 -3.57
CA ALA A 875 28.00 -21.50 -2.65
C ALA A 875 28.03 -20.86 -1.25
N PHE A 876 29.04 -20.03 -0.95
CA PHE A 876 29.23 -19.38 0.34
C PHE A 876 28.95 -17.85 0.32
N GLU A 877 28.05 -17.33 -0.52
CA GLU A 877 27.72 -15.88 -0.61
C GLU A 877 26.38 -15.51 0.12
N MET A 878 26.32 -14.65 1.18
CA MET A 878 25.13 -13.92 1.78
C MET A 878 25.48 -12.90 2.92
N PRO A 879 24.64 -11.93 3.42
CA PRO A 879 23.33 -11.32 3.00
C PRO A 879 23.24 -9.76 2.65
N ASN A 880 22.53 -9.42 1.55
CA ASN A 880 22.04 -8.10 1.08
C ASN A 880 22.20 -6.85 2.02
N PRO A 881 22.92 -5.79 1.60
CA PRO A 881 23.18 -4.61 2.44
C PRO A 881 21.95 -3.71 2.70
N LEU A 882 20.90 -3.86 1.90
CA LEU A 882 19.63 -3.14 2.09
C LEU A 882 18.69 -4.03 2.91
N LYS A 883 18.61 -3.76 4.22
CA LYS A 883 17.78 -4.54 5.15
C LYS A 883 16.29 -4.22 5.04
N ARG A 884 15.96 -2.98 4.68
CA ARG A 884 14.57 -2.52 4.48
C ARG A 884 14.55 -1.34 3.52
N VAL A 885 13.55 -1.28 2.65
CA VAL A 885 13.27 -0.12 1.79
C VAL A 885 11.78 0.14 1.85
N VAL A 886 11.38 1.35 2.19
CA VAL A 886 9.98 1.78 2.22
C VAL A 886 9.85 3.01 1.36
N SER A 887 8.96 3.02 0.39
CA SER A 887 8.64 4.18 -0.43
C SER A 887 7.14 4.41 -0.41
N ILE A 888 6.74 5.64 -0.11
CA ILE A 888 5.34 6.03 0.02
C ILE A 888 5.12 7.29 -0.82
N GLY A 889 4.19 7.21 -1.78
CA GLY A 889 3.77 8.37 -2.56
C GLY A 889 3.07 9.43 -1.70
N ALA A 890 3.22 10.70 -2.06
CA ALA A 890 2.67 11.84 -1.30
C ALA A 890 1.15 11.74 -1.07
N THR A 891 0.40 11.23 -2.06
CA THR A 891 -1.05 11.01 -1.96
C THR A 891 -1.39 9.99 -0.87
N VAL A 892 -0.71 8.84 -0.86
CA VAL A 892 -0.93 7.78 0.13
C VAL A 892 -0.58 8.28 1.53
N ALA A 893 0.54 8.99 1.68
CA ALA A 893 0.96 9.56 2.96
C ALA A 893 -0.05 10.60 3.48
N GLY A 894 -0.57 11.47 2.60
CA GLY A 894 -1.60 12.45 2.95
C GLY A 894 -2.90 11.79 3.44
N GLU A 895 -3.35 10.73 2.76
CA GLU A 895 -4.51 9.95 3.18
C GLU A 895 -4.28 9.22 4.52
N MET A 896 -3.12 8.58 4.70
CA MET A 896 -2.75 7.90 5.95
C MET A 896 -2.76 8.88 7.13
N LYS A 897 -2.23 10.10 6.93
CA LYS A 897 -2.25 11.17 7.93
C LYS A 897 -3.68 11.61 8.27
N GLY A 898 -4.52 11.84 7.26
CA GLY A 898 -5.91 12.21 7.46
C GLY A 898 -6.71 11.15 8.21
N ARG A 899 -6.54 9.87 7.82
CA ARG A 899 -7.14 8.71 8.48
C ARG A 899 -6.69 8.58 9.93
N ALA A 900 -5.40 8.71 10.21
CA ALA A 900 -4.86 8.67 11.58
C ALA A 900 -5.47 9.74 12.49
N ILE A 901 -5.54 11.00 12.02
CA ILE A 901 -6.15 12.11 12.78
C ILE A 901 -7.63 11.84 13.02
N LEU A 902 -8.35 11.38 11.99
CA LEU A 902 -9.78 11.08 12.08
C LEU A 902 -10.04 9.92 13.05
N ALA A 903 -9.19 8.90 13.08
CA ALA A 903 -9.27 7.79 14.04
C ALA A 903 -9.13 8.28 15.49
N VAL A 904 -8.19 9.18 15.78
CA VAL A 904 -8.04 9.78 17.11
C VAL A 904 -9.30 10.56 17.50
N ILE A 905 -9.83 11.39 16.61
CA ILE A 905 -11.04 12.17 16.86
C ILE A 905 -12.24 11.26 17.12
N PHE A 906 -12.48 10.26 16.26
CA PHE A 906 -13.56 9.30 16.45
C PHE A 906 -13.39 8.46 17.71
N SER A 907 -12.17 8.06 18.06
CA SER A 907 -11.88 7.34 19.30
C SER A 907 -12.23 8.19 20.52
N CYS A 908 -11.85 9.47 20.51
CA CYS A 908 -12.25 10.40 21.56
C CYS A 908 -13.79 10.46 21.65
N ILE A 909 -14.48 10.80 20.55
CA ILE A 909 -15.95 10.95 20.49
C ILE A 909 -16.69 9.67 20.94
N ALA A 910 -16.32 8.51 20.41
CA ALA A 910 -16.92 7.23 20.78
C ALA A 910 -16.77 6.98 22.29
N THR A 911 -15.63 7.37 22.85
CA THR A 911 -15.39 7.22 24.27
C THR A 911 -16.16 8.25 25.11
N ILE A 912 -16.35 9.48 24.63
CA ILE A 912 -17.28 10.47 25.24
C ILE A 912 -18.65 9.84 25.40
N PHE A 913 -19.16 9.31 24.30
CA PHE A 913 -20.51 8.76 24.24
C PHE A 913 -20.67 7.58 25.19
N TYR A 914 -19.67 6.69 25.22
CA TYR A 914 -19.66 5.56 26.14
C TYR A 914 -19.67 6.02 27.61
N VAL A 915 -18.74 6.89 28.02
CA VAL A 915 -18.64 7.36 29.41
C VAL A 915 -19.91 8.12 29.81
N TRP A 916 -20.46 8.96 28.93
CA TRP A 916 -21.70 9.67 29.18
C TRP A 916 -22.88 8.70 29.39
N PHE A 917 -23.07 7.75 28.46
CA PHE A 917 -24.12 6.72 28.58
C PHE A 917 -23.96 5.91 29.88
N ARG A 918 -22.72 5.56 30.22
CA ARG A 918 -22.42 4.69 31.35
C ARG A 918 -22.68 5.35 32.71
N PHE A 919 -22.25 6.60 32.88
CA PHE A 919 -22.37 7.30 34.16
C PHE A 919 -23.68 8.08 34.31
N GLY A 920 -24.45 8.25 33.23
CA GLY A 920 -25.75 8.95 33.24
C GLY A 920 -25.66 10.45 33.55
N ASP A 921 -24.44 10.99 33.64
CA ASP A 921 -24.15 12.38 33.98
C ASP A 921 -23.03 12.87 33.05
N PHE A 922 -23.37 13.83 32.18
CA PHE A 922 -22.45 14.39 31.18
C PHE A 922 -21.18 14.95 31.82
N LYS A 923 -21.24 15.38 33.09
CA LYS A 923 -20.09 15.94 33.82
C LYS A 923 -18.97 14.92 34.06
N PHE A 924 -19.31 13.64 34.22
CA PHE A 924 -18.32 12.56 34.31
C PHE A 924 -17.64 12.36 32.95
N GLY A 925 -18.42 12.33 31.88
CA GLY A 925 -17.90 12.29 30.50
C GLY A 925 -16.93 13.43 30.22
N SER A 926 -17.36 14.67 30.40
CA SER A 926 -16.55 15.86 30.12
C SER A 926 -15.26 15.92 30.95
N ALA A 927 -15.27 15.47 32.21
CA ALA A 927 -14.08 15.48 33.06
C ALA A 927 -13.03 14.46 32.62
N ALA A 928 -13.48 13.26 32.23
CA ALA A 928 -12.61 12.22 31.70
C ALA A 928 -11.94 12.66 30.38
N ILE A 929 -12.69 13.36 29.52
CA ILE A 929 -12.19 13.81 28.22
C ILE A 929 -11.11 14.87 28.34
N ILE A 930 -11.30 15.84 29.24
CA ILE A 930 -10.27 16.86 29.49
C ILE A 930 -8.97 16.21 29.93
N ALA A 931 -9.04 15.17 30.79
CA ALA A 931 -7.86 14.42 31.19
C ALA A 931 -7.22 13.69 30.01
N VAL A 932 -7.99 13.00 29.18
CA VAL A 932 -7.46 12.32 27.98
C VAL A 932 -6.81 13.30 26.99
N ILE A 933 -7.44 14.45 26.72
CA ILE A 933 -6.87 15.49 25.85
C ILE A 933 -5.55 15.97 26.44
N HIS A 934 -5.52 16.25 27.75
CA HIS A 934 -4.30 16.61 28.46
C HIS A 934 -3.21 15.55 28.28
N ASP A 935 -3.54 14.27 28.40
CA ASP A 935 -2.57 13.18 28.30
C ASP A 935 -1.97 13.06 26.91
N ILE A 936 -2.81 13.15 25.88
CA ILE A 936 -2.35 13.15 24.48
C ILE A 936 -1.43 14.35 24.25
N LEU A 937 -1.80 15.56 24.71
CA LEU A 937 -1.00 16.76 24.49
C LEU A 937 0.37 16.70 25.16
N ILE A 938 0.44 16.23 26.42
CA ILE A 938 1.72 16.03 27.11
C ILE A 938 2.53 14.94 26.41
N THR A 939 1.92 13.82 26.04
CA THR A 939 2.63 12.72 25.38
C THR A 939 3.18 13.15 24.02
N LEU A 940 2.42 13.93 23.24
CA LEU A 940 2.85 14.52 21.97
C LEU A 940 4.04 15.48 22.18
N GLY A 941 3.97 16.32 23.23
CA GLY A 941 5.06 17.20 23.62
C GLY A 941 6.31 16.44 24.06
N ALA A 942 6.14 15.35 24.82
CA ALA A 942 7.23 14.49 25.25
C ALA A 942 7.92 13.80 24.07
N VAL A 943 7.17 13.32 23.07
CA VAL A 943 7.74 12.80 21.81
C VAL A 943 8.52 13.89 21.07
N ALA A 944 8.01 15.12 21.05
CA ALA A 944 8.71 16.24 20.42
C ALA A 944 10.05 16.57 21.10
N VAL A 945 10.11 16.49 22.44
CA VAL A 945 11.33 16.69 23.23
C VAL A 945 12.27 15.47 23.13
N ALA A 946 11.71 14.26 23.12
CA ALA A 946 12.47 13.02 23.04
C ALA A 946 13.29 12.90 21.76
N ASP A 947 12.83 13.49 20.65
CA ASP A 947 13.62 13.54 19.40
C ASP A 947 14.94 14.30 19.58
N TYR A 948 14.94 15.38 20.37
CA TYR A 948 16.16 16.13 20.68
C TYR A 948 17.11 15.33 21.58
N LEU A 949 16.57 14.50 22.47
CA LEU A 949 17.35 13.69 23.42
C LEU A 949 17.90 12.40 22.81
N PHE A 950 17.12 11.74 21.96
CA PHE A 950 17.43 10.38 21.45
C PHE A 950 17.66 10.33 19.93
N GLY A 951 17.42 11.40 19.18
CA GLY A 951 17.79 11.54 17.76
C GLY A 951 16.97 10.74 16.75
N ASN A 952 15.84 10.14 17.15
CA ASN A 952 15.05 9.23 16.30
C ASN A 952 13.57 9.10 16.72
N MET A 953 12.90 10.20 17.09
CA MET A 953 11.50 10.18 17.54
C MET A 953 10.61 10.96 16.58
N LYS A 954 10.20 10.26 15.52
CA LYS A 954 9.26 10.77 14.52
C LYS A 954 7.99 9.96 14.56
N ILE A 955 6.87 10.65 14.40
CA ILE A 955 5.55 10.04 14.48
C ILE A 955 5.35 9.21 13.22
N ASP A 956 5.35 7.90 13.39
CA ASP A 956 5.01 6.88 12.40
C ASP A 956 3.63 6.27 12.70
N SER A 957 3.21 5.31 11.88
CA SER A 957 1.94 4.60 12.07
C SER A 957 1.88 3.81 13.38
N ALA A 958 3.00 3.26 13.87
CA ALA A 958 3.05 2.53 15.14
C ALA A 958 2.86 3.45 16.35
N MET A 959 3.46 4.64 16.37
CA MET A 959 3.22 5.64 17.43
C MET A 959 1.77 6.10 17.46
N VAL A 960 1.12 6.26 16.31
CA VAL A 960 -0.33 6.55 16.26
C VAL A 960 -1.13 5.45 16.95
N ALA A 961 -0.82 4.18 16.69
CA ALA A 961 -1.45 3.06 17.38
C ALA A 961 -1.26 3.13 18.91
N ALA A 962 -0.06 3.51 19.36
CA ALA A 962 0.22 3.74 20.78
C ALA A 962 -0.61 4.90 21.35
N PHE A 963 -0.71 6.04 20.66
CA PHE A 963 -1.55 7.17 21.11
C PHE A 963 -3.01 6.77 21.28
N LEU A 964 -3.58 6.03 20.31
CA LEU A 964 -4.95 5.51 20.45
C LEU A 964 -5.06 4.57 21.66
N THR A 965 -4.08 3.68 21.85
CA THR A 965 -4.09 2.75 23.00
C THR A 965 -4.00 3.50 24.34
N VAL A 966 -3.21 4.58 24.41
CA VAL A 966 -3.13 5.46 25.58
C VAL A 966 -4.48 6.09 25.91
N ILE A 967 -5.31 6.44 24.93
CA ILE A 967 -6.66 6.96 25.17
C ILE A 967 -7.51 5.93 25.93
N GLY A 968 -7.50 4.67 25.47
CA GLY A 968 -8.23 3.59 26.14
C GLY A 968 -7.69 3.30 27.54
N TYR A 969 -6.36 3.21 27.67
CA TYR A 969 -5.70 2.90 28.93
C TYR A 969 -5.86 4.00 29.97
N SER A 970 -5.65 5.27 29.62
CA SER A 970 -5.77 6.39 30.58
C SER A 970 -7.16 6.47 31.21
N LEU A 971 -8.18 6.14 30.42
CA LEU A 971 -9.56 6.13 30.91
C LEU A 971 -9.88 4.99 31.87
N ASN A 972 -9.12 3.89 31.85
CA ASN A 972 -9.32 2.77 32.76
C ASN A 972 -9.25 3.25 34.21
N ASP A 973 -8.17 3.95 34.60
CA ASP A 973 -8.05 4.49 35.96
C ASP A 973 -9.12 5.55 36.26
N THR A 974 -9.44 6.42 35.29
CA THR A 974 -10.49 7.45 35.46
C THR A 974 -11.85 6.83 35.77
N ILE A 975 -12.28 5.83 35.00
CA ILE A 975 -13.57 5.13 35.19
C ILE A 975 -13.64 4.48 36.56
N VAL A 976 -12.54 3.89 37.01
CA VAL A 976 -12.45 3.18 38.29
C VAL A 976 -12.56 4.13 39.46
N ILE A 977 -11.83 5.26 39.43
CA ILE A 977 -11.95 6.26 40.49
C ILE A 977 -13.35 6.89 40.47
N PHE A 978 -13.92 7.12 39.28
CA PHE A 978 -15.27 7.65 39.14
C PHE A 978 -16.35 6.70 39.67
N ASP A 979 -16.23 5.41 39.40
CA ASP A 979 -17.10 4.38 39.97
C ASP A 979 -16.98 4.36 41.50
N ARG A 980 -15.76 4.48 42.04
CA ARG A 980 -15.56 4.57 43.49
C ARG A 980 -16.13 5.85 44.11
N ILE A 981 -16.01 6.99 43.43
CA ILE A 981 -16.64 8.25 43.85
C ILE A 981 -18.16 8.06 43.89
N ARG A 982 -18.75 7.44 42.87
CA ARG A 982 -20.19 7.15 42.80
C ARG A 982 -20.64 6.19 43.91
N GLU A 983 -19.87 5.13 44.18
CA GLU A 983 -20.13 4.20 45.28
C GLU A 983 -20.14 4.95 46.62
N ASN A 984 -19.10 5.75 46.89
CA ASN A 984 -18.97 6.52 48.12
C ASN A 984 -20.06 7.60 48.26
N MET A 985 -20.51 8.18 47.14
CA MET A 985 -21.65 9.10 47.12
C MET A 985 -22.95 8.40 47.53
N GLY A 986 -23.21 7.20 47.01
CA GLY A 986 -24.39 6.41 47.39
C GLY A 986 -24.45 6.10 48.90
N VAL A 987 -23.29 5.93 49.55
CA VAL A 987 -23.18 5.68 51.00
C VAL A 987 -23.29 6.98 51.82
N ARG A 988 -22.87 8.13 51.29
CA ARG A 988 -22.75 9.41 52.02
C ARG A 988 -23.78 10.47 51.59
N GLY A 989 -24.93 10.05 51.06
CA GLY A 989 -26.07 10.95 50.78
C GLY A 989 -26.00 11.71 49.44
N ASN A 990 -25.34 11.16 48.43
CA ASN A 990 -25.26 11.68 47.05
C ASN A 990 -24.65 13.10 46.86
N VAL A 991 -23.97 13.65 47.87
CA VAL A 991 -23.27 14.94 47.76
C VAL A 991 -21.79 14.73 47.42
N LEU A 992 -21.30 15.45 46.39
CA LEU A 992 -19.89 15.42 46.01
C LEU A 992 -19.10 16.45 46.84
N THR A 993 -18.17 15.99 47.68
CA THR A 993 -17.30 16.86 48.50
C THR A 993 -15.81 16.60 48.23
N PRO A 994 -14.93 17.59 48.48
CA PRO A 994 -13.48 17.39 48.34
C PRO A 994 -12.94 16.23 49.19
N GLN A 995 -13.53 16.01 50.36
CA GLN A 995 -13.14 14.90 51.24
C GLN A 995 -13.58 13.56 50.67
N LEU A 996 -14.79 13.45 50.11
CA LEU A 996 -15.27 12.23 49.45
C LEU A 996 -14.39 11.85 48.26
N VAL A 997 -13.99 12.83 47.45
CA VAL A 997 -13.08 12.60 46.32
C VAL A 997 -11.71 12.14 46.80
N ASN A 998 -11.12 12.80 47.81
CA ASN A 998 -9.85 12.36 48.40
C ASN A 998 -9.95 10.94 48.97
N ASP A 999 -11.01 10.61 49.70
CA ASP A 999 -11.21 9.27 50.25
C ASP A 999 -11.30 8.22 49.15
N SER A 1000 -11.99 8.53 48.05
CA SER A 1000 -12.13 7.64 46.90
C SER A 1000 -10.78 7.38 46.21
N ILE A 1001 -9.98 8.43 45.98
CA ILE A 1001 -8.63 8.32 45.41
C ILE A 1001 -7.72 7.48 46.32
N ASN A 1002 -7.71 7.75 47.63
CA ASN A 1002 -6.88 7.00 48.57
C ASN A 1002 -7.26 5.51 48.64
N GLN A 1003 -8.53 5.16 48.48
CA GLN A 1003 -9.01 3.78 48.47
C GLN A 1003 -8.61 3.03 47.20
N THR A 1004 -8.49 3.71 46.06
CA THR A 1004 -8.09 3.10 44.78
C THR A 1004 -6.59 3.16 44.51
N LEU A 1005 -5.83 3.97 45.26
CA LEU A 1005 -4.42 4.24 45.00
C LEU A 1005 -3.54 2.98 44.97
N SER A 1006 -3.78 2.02 45.87
CA SER A 1006 -3.01 0.76 45.89
C SER A 1006 -3.13 0.02 44.56
N ARG A 1007 -4.34 -0.04 43.99
CA ARG A 1007 -4.56 -0.64 42.67
C ARG A 1007 -3.80 0.11 41.60
N THR A 1008 -4.02 1.42 41.49
CA THR A 1008 -3.43 2.29 40.45
C THR A 1008 -1.90 2.23 40.45
N ILE A 1009 -1.26 2.16 41.62
CA ILE A 1009 0.20 2.02 41.71
C ILE A 1009 0.67 0.64 41.21
N LEU A 1010 -0.03 -0.44 41.59
CA LEU A 1010 0.38 -1.80 41.21
C LEU A 1010 0.21 -2.07 39.71
N THR A 1011 -0.87 -1.57 39.13
CA THR A 1011 -1.17 -1.69 37.69
C THR A 1011 -0.22 -0.83 36.87
N GLY A 1012 0.11 0.37 37.38
CA GLY A 1012 1.14 1.23 36.82
C GLY A 1012 2.53 0.56 36.81
N ILE A 1013 3.03 0.08 37.96
CA ILE A 1013 4.38 -0.51 38.07
C ILE A 1013 4.54 -1.75 37.18
N THR A 1014 3.53 -2.64 37.16
CA THR A 1014 3.58 -3.84 36.32
C THR A 1014 3.65 -3.50 34.83
N THR A 1015 2.77 -2.62 34.36
CA THR A 1015 2.73 -2.23 32.95
C THR A 1015 3.97 -1.41 32.55
N ILE A 1016 4.41 -0.49 33.40
CA ILE A 1016 5.65 0.29 33.20
C ILE A 1016 6.87 -0.63 33.12
N GLY A 1017 6.99 -1.62 34.01
CA GLY A 1017 8.14 -2.54 33.98
C GLY A 1017 8.22 -3.36 32.69
N VAL A 1018 7.08 -3.82 32.18
CA VAL A 1018 6.98 -4.50 30.87
C VAL A 1018 7.36 -3.57 29.72
N LEU A 1019 6.85 -2.33 29.73
CA LEU A 1019 7.15 -1.33 28.71
C LEU A 1019 8.61 -0.85 28.74
N CYS A 1020 9.23 -0.77 29.92
CA CYS A 1020 10.65 -0.49 30.03
C CYS A 1020 11.48 -1.59 29.37
N ALA A 1021 11.15 -2.87 29.59
CA ALA A 1021 11.82 -3.96 28.90
C ALA A 1021 11.68 -3.85 27.37
N LEU A 1022 10.48 -3.54 26.87
CA LEU A 1022 10.24 -3.28 25.44
C LEU A 1022 11.02 -2.06 24.91
N PHE A 1023 11.09 -0.98 25.67
CA PHE A 1023 11.76 0.25 25.25
C PHE A 1023 13.28 0.09 25.18
N PHE A 1024 13.89 -0.66 26.11
CA PHE A 1024 15.35 -0.84 26.14
C PHE A 1024 15.85 -2.04 25.33
N LEU A 1025 15.02 -3.07 25.13
CA LEU A 1025 15.44 -4.34 24.52
C LEU A 1025 14.68 -4.70 23.24
N GLY A 1026 13.59 -4.00 22.92
CA GLY A 1026 12.64 -4.38 21.87
C GLY A 1026 13.06 -4.08 20.44
N GLY A 1027 14.07 -3.23 20.25
CA GLY A 1027 14.57 -2.84 18.93
C GLY A 1027 13.89 -1.59 18.34
N PRO A 1028 14.49 -1.00 17.29
CA PRO A 1028 14.17 0.35 16.83
C PRO A 1028 12.71 0.52 16.38
N GLU A 1029 12.13 -0.52 15.79
CA GLU A 1029 10.77 -0.51 15.24
C GLU A 1029 9.67 -0.44 16.31
N ILE A 1030 9.96 -0.78 17.57
CA ILE A 1030 8.98 -0.72 18.68
C ILE A 1030 9.37 0.24 19.80
N HIS A 1031 10.56 0.85 19.75
CA HIS A 1031 10.99 1.86 20.72
C HIS A 1031 10.03 3.06 20.75
N GLY A 1032 9.63 3.58 19.59
CA GLY A 1032 8.71 4.70 19.48
C GLY A 1032 7.34 4.38 20.11
N PHE A 1033 6.79 3.21 19.76
CA PHE A 1033 5.57 2.69 20.36
C PHE A 1033 5.67 2.56 21.89
N ALA A 1034 6.74 1.92 22.40
CA ALA A 1034 6.94 1.69 23.83
C ALA A 1034 7.09 3.01 24.61
N PHE A 1035 7.77 4.00 24.03
CA PHE A 1035 7.93 5.32 24.65
C PHE A 1035 6.59 6.07 24.79
N VAL A 1036 5.79 6.11 23.72
CA VAL A 1036 4.45 6.74 23.75
C VAL A 1036 3.58 6.08 24.81
N MET A 1037 3.57 4.75 24.88
CA MET A 1037 2.85 4.00 25.91
C MET A 1037 3.37 4.31 27.31
N LEU A 1038 4.70 4.32 27.51
CA LEU A 1038 5.32 4.56 28.82
C LEU A 1038 4.94 5.95 29.37
N VAL A 1039 5.13 6.99 28.56
CA VAL A 1039 4.78 8.37 28.93
C VAL A 1039 3.26 8.49 29.12
N GLY A 1040 2.47 7.95 28.21
CA GLY A 1040 1.02 8.01 28.25
C GLY A 1040 0.43 7.39 29.52
N ILE A 1041 0.96 6.24 29.97
CA ILE A 1041 0.51 5.57 31.20
C ILE A 1041 0.85 6.40 32.45
N ILE A 1042 2.08 6.93 32.52
CA ILE A 1042 2.52 7.78 33.63
C ILE A 1042 1.64 9.03 33.73
N VAL A 1043 1.42 9.69 32.58
CA VAL A 1043 0.63 10.91 32.50
C VAL A 1043 -0.85 10.63 32.77
N GLY A 1044 -1.42 9.55 32.25
CA GLY A 1044 -2.82 9.17 32.49
C GLY A 1044 -3.12 8.83 33.95
N THR A 1045 -2.19 8.15 34.61
CA THR A 1045 -2.28 7.89 36.06
C THR A 1045 -2.32 9.20 36.85
N TYR A 1046 -1.44 10.13 36.48
CA TYR A 1046 -1.35 11.46 37.07
C TYR A 1046 -2.61 12.30 36.79
N SER A 1047 -3.08 12.35 35.55
CA SER A 1047 -4.18 13.22 35.13
C SER A 1047 -5.51 12.77 35.72
N THR A 1048 -5.72 11.46 35.88
CA THR A 1048 -6.87 10.90 36.57
C THR A 1048 -7.04 11.51 37.97
N ILE A 1049 -5.95 11.60 38.73
CA ILE A 1049 -5.94 12.09 40.12
C ILE A 1049 -6.03 13.62 40.18
N PHE A 1050 -5.25 14.33 39.35
CA PHE A 1050 -5.01 15.76 39.50
C PHE A 1050 -5.73 16.65 38.47
N ILE A 1051 -6.30 16.07 37.42
CA ILE A 1051 -7.06 16.78 36.38
C ILE A 1051 -8.53 16.33 36.40
N ALA A 1052 -8.81 15.04 36.19
CA ALA A 1052 -10.17 14.52 36.05
C ALA A 1052 -10.99 14.70 37.34
N CYS A 1053 -10.48 14.25 38.49
CA CYS A 1053 -11.18 14.33 39.77
C CYS A 1053 -11.47 15.79 40.21
N PRO A 1054 -10.52 16.74 40.13
CA PRO A 1054 -10.80 18.14 40.40
C PRO A 1054 -11.78 18.80 39.43
N MET A 1055 -11.76 18.44 38.14
CA MET A 1055 -12.70 18.97 37.16
C MET A 1055 -14.13 18.49 37.43
N LEU A 1056 -14.28 17.22 37.77
CA LEU A 1056 -15.58 16.67 38.20
C LEU A 1056 -16.13 17.45 39.42
N LEU A 1057 -15.27 17.75 40.39
CA LEU A 1057 -15.64 18.53 41.57
C LEU A 1057 -16.05 19.96 41.25
N LYS A 1058 -15.36 20.62 40.31
CA LYS A 1058 -15.70 21.99 39.87
C LYS A 1058 -17.07 22.06 39.20
N TRP A 1059 -17.41 21.07 38.37
CA TRP A 1059 -18.68 21.07 37.62
C TRP A 1059 -19.89 20.54 38.41
N LYS A 1060 -19.66 19.69 39.41
CA LYS A 1060 -20.75 19.10 40.21
C LYS A 1060 -20.89 19.70 41.61
N GLY A 1061 -19.91 20.47 42.08
CA GLY A 1061 -19.83 20.92 43.48
C GLY A 1061 -19.49 22.39 43.72
N LEU A 1062 -19.72 23.30 42.77
CA LEU A 1062 -19.71 24.75 43.02
C LEU A 1062 -21.11 25.33 42.86
N ASP A 1063 -22.04 24.87 43.68
CA ASP A 1063 -23.11 25.75 44.16
C ASP A 1063 -22.53 26.54 45.34
N SER A 1064 -22.59 27.86 45.25
CA SER A 1064 -21.90 28.86 46.09
C SER A 1064 -22.29 28.89 47.58
N ALA A 1065 -22.69 27.78 48.20
CA ALA A 1065 -23.25 27.74 49.56
C ALA A 1065 -22.47 26.88 50.59
N SER A 1066 -21.46 26.09 50.22
CA SER A 1066 -20.80 25.17 51.16
C SER A 1066 -19.41 25.62 51.63
N GLN A 1067 -19.25 26.90 51.99
CA GLN A 1067 -18.05 27.38 52.71
C GLN A 1067 -18.10 27.17 54.23
N ALA A 1068 -19.18 26.63 54.79
CA ALA A 1068 -19.23 26.35 56.22
C ALA A 1068 -20.14 25.15 56.54
N LEU A 1069 -19.55 23.98 56.79
CA LEU A 1069 -20.15 23.01 57.72
C LEU A 1069 -19.06 22.40 58.61
N PRO A 1070 -19.31 22.22 59.92
CA PRO A 1070 -18.29 21.82 60.88
C PRO A 1070 -17.92 20.34 60.73
N ARG A 1071 -16.71 19.99 61.19
CA ARG A 1071 -16.23 18.61 61.32
C ARG A 1071 -17.24 17.74 62.07
N GLN A 1072 -18.08 16.99 61.36
CA GLN A 1072 -18.76 15.82 61.93
C GLN A 1072 -17.85 14.61 61.76
N ASN A 1073 -17.16 14.27 62.85
CA ASN A 1073 -16.54 12.97 63.02
C ASN A 1073 -17.64 11.90 62.97
N PHE A 1074 -17.71 11.10 61.91
CA PHE A 1074 -18.35 9.79 62.01
C PHE A 1074 -17.46 8.92 62.91
N PRO A 1075 -17.97 8.39 64.04
CA PRO A 1075 -17.17 7.51 64.87
C PRO A 1075 -16.95 6.19 64.13
N ILE A 1076 -15.69 5.91 63.80
CA ILE A 1076 -15.23 4.55 63.51
C ILE A 1076 -15.40 3.77 64.83
N GLN A 1077 -16.47 2.98 64.92
CA GLN A 1077 -16.67 2.07 66.06
C GLN A 1077 -15.51 1.05 66.12
N ARG A 1078 -14.51 1.33 66.96
CA ARG A 1078 -13.69 0.28 67.57
C ARG A 1078 -14.57 -0.47 68.56
N ARG A 1079 -14.88 -1.74 68.28
CA ARG A 1079 -15.30 -2.67 69.33
C ARG A 1079 -14.17 -2.75 70.36
N ARG A 1080 -14.38 -2.18 71.55
CA ARG A 1080 -13.64 -2.55 72.76
C ARG A 1080 -14.45 -3.64 73.45
N GLU A 1081 -13.77 -4.73 73.76
CA GLU A 1081 -14.21 -5.76 74.68
C GLU A 1081 -14.68 -5.12 75.99
N VAL A 1082 -15.86 -5.52 76.46
CA VAL A 1082 -16.22 -5.41 77.88
C VAL A 1082 -16.31 -6.84 78.38
N ALA A 1083 -15.27 -7.24 79.10
CA ALA A 1083 -15.29 -8.39 79.97
C ALA A 1083 -16.12 -8.05 81.23
N LYS A 1084 -17.01 -8.98 81.57
CA LYS A 1084 -17.52 -9.35 82.91
C LYS A 1084 -17.06 -8.51 84.12
N ASN A 1085 -18.01 -7.97 84.89
CA ASN A 1085 -18.45 -8.55 86.19
C ASN A 1085 -19.43 -7.60 86.91
N THR A 1086 -20.50 -8.20 87.45
CA THR A 1086 -21.48 -7.70 88.46
C THR A 1086 -22.23 -6.40 88.17
#